data_AF-A0A846XI82-F1
#
_entry.id   AF-A0A846XI82-F1
#
_cell.length_a   1.000
_cell.length_b   1.000
_cell.length_c   1.000
_cell.angle_alpha   90.00
_cell.angle_beta   90.00
_cell.angle_gamma   90.00
#
_symmetry.space_group_name_H-M   'P 1'
#
loop_
_entity.id
_entity.type
_entity.pdbx_description
1 polymer ?
#
loop_
_entity_poly.entity_id
_entity_poly.type
_entity_poly.pdbx_seq_one_letter_code
_entity_poly.pdbx_strand_id
1 'polypeptide(L)'
;MVGEADLGVEYRPLILDPGDPDDERALVGLRSTPHIEINDLRGLLAAEFGRLNDPPETAEGPADDRWVYYPWRRSVLVLPGPRTFRAIRLDRNRNKLTRAEQDRLRTLTVGVVGQSVGHAIAYTLAQEGACGALRLADFDELELSNLNRVPATLFDIGVNKAIVTARRIAELDPYLTVEVRGGGLDPDTVDDFVDGLGIVVEECDSLDIKLLVRESARRRKLPLIMETSDRGLLDVERFDLEPGRQPFHGLLGDIAATQLRGLSTRDKAPYVVGLLGARDLSARMAGSLVEVGETLNSWPQLGGDVVLGAASVATAVRRIGLGRPLRSGRTRLDIEQALDALADPDLDLDEPAADTETGTAPTAPLDLILDCAQRAPSGGNIQPWSLHTTEQEIRITLDPQYTTAMDTGYRGSAVAVGAALYNARVAAAAHDRLGPHEFIESPDAPLTAALRLGTGTDPELAADYPYALARETNRRIGHGGRIPEPVLSGLAAAAGTENAQLRAATSPAALRAMAEVLADSDQVRYLTPQLHREMFAEMRWPGDDLSDGIDTRSLELAPDERAAMQIARRADVMAQLHSWSAGSALGDYARDRVGSSSAVIAVTFRREPGVQGGGLAGYARAGAAVGRVWLQAQRSGLAVQPMSPVFLFSQTRTELDALSPAYADRLSTLQSRFLEILEVPEQESVALVLRLSYAAAASVRSMRRPVPGGELRG
;
A
#
# COMPACT_ATOMS: atom_id res chain seq x y z
N MET A 1 23.55 -24.54 37.02
CA MET A 1 23.88 -25.95 37.32
C MET A 1 23.38 -26.78 36.17
N VAL A 2 24.25 -27.65 35.67
CA VAL A 2 24.02 -28.63 34.60
C VAL A 2 22.87 -29.54 35.03
N GLY A 3 21.76 -29.56 34.28
CA GLY A 3 20.59 -30.37 34.57
C GLY A 3 20.09 -31.05 33.30
N GLU A 4 20.00 -32.38 33.37
CA GLU A 4 19.61 -33.36 32.35
C GLU A 4 20.64 -33.63 31.25
N ALA A 5 21.52 -34.57 31.56
CA ALA A 5 22.31 -35.33 30.59
C ALA A 5 21.42 -36.20 29.69
N ASP A 6 21.81 -36.28 28.42
CA ASP A 6 21.57 -37.39 27.48
C ASP A 6 20.16 -37.99 27.41
N LEU A 7 19.27 -37.30 26.68
CA LEU A 7 18.56 -38.04 25.63
C LEU A 7 19.60 -38.18 24.51
N GLY A 8 20.19 -39.37 24.31
CA GLY A 8 21.22 -39.65 23.30
C GLY A 8 20.77 -39.49 21.83
N VAL A 9 19.90 -38.53 21.56
CA VAL A 9 19.20 -38.24 20.31
C VAL A 9 19.43 -36.76 19.99
N GLU A 10 20.39 -36.48 19.11
CA GLU A 10 20.72 -35.12 18.68
C GLU A 10 19.52 -34.45 17.98
N TYR A 11 19.10 -33.29 18.49
CA TYR A 11 17.96 -32.50 17.97
C TYR A 11 18.38 -31.14 17.39
N ARG A 12 19.66 -30.77 17.53
CA ARG A 12 20.25 -29.56 16.97
C ARG A 12 21.23 -29.91 15.86
N PRO A 13 21.26 -29.14 14.76
CA PRO A 13 22.32 -29.28 13.80
C PRO A 13 23.63 -28.75 14.39
N LEU A 14 24.74 -29.28 13.91
CA LEU A 14 26.07 -28.76 14.22
C LEU A 14 26.43 -27.72 13.16
N ILE A 15 26.55 -26.46 13.57
CA ILE A 15 26.91 -25.34 12.70
C ILE A 15 28.42 -25.13 12.81
N LEU A 16 29.14 -25.39 11.73
CA LEU A 16 30.59 -25.37 11.67
C LEU A 16 31.10 -24.17 10.89
N ASP A 17 32.10 -23.48 11.43
CA ASP A 17 32.88 -22.43 10.78
C ASP A 17 34.26 -23.00 10.35
N PRO A 18 34.54 -23.14 9.04
CA PRO A 18 35.85 -23.62 8.56
C PRO A 18 37.04 -22.73 8.96
N GLY A 19 36.78 -21.49 9.37
CA GLY A 19 37.81 -20.61 9.94
C GLY A 19 38.23 -20.99 11.35
N ASP A 20 37.41 -21.76 12.08
CA ASP A 20 37.72 -22.28 13.40
C ASP A 20 38.46 -23.64 13.30
N PRO A 21 39.63 -23.81 13.94
CA PRO A 21 40.42 -25.03 13.83
C PRO A 21 39.74 -26.29 14.36
N ASP A 22 38.82 -26.19 15.32
CA ASP A 22 38.13 -27.32 15.92
C ASP A 22 37.00 -27.78 15.01
N ASP A 23 36.25 -26.83 14.45
CA ASP A 23 35.21 -27.07 13.46
C ASP A 23 35.77 -27.64 12.15
N GLU A 24 36.92 -27.17 11.68
CA GLU A 24 37.58 -27.74 10.50
C GLU A 24 38.00 -29.20 10.74
N ARG A 25 38.46 -29.55 11.95
CA ARG A 25 38.75 -30.96 12.28
C ARG A 25 37.48 -31.81 12.28
N ALA A 26 36.37 -31.28 12.83
CA ALA A 26 35.07 -31.96 12.76
C ALA A 26 34.63 -32.17 11.30
N LEU A 27 34.80 -31.15 10.46
CA LEU A 27 34.43 -31.20 9.05
C LEU A 27 35.25 -32.22 8.25
N VAL A 28 36.56 -32.35 8.52
CA VAL A 28 37.41 -33.42 7.95
C VAL A 28 36.89 -34.81 8.35
N GLY A 29 36.46 -34.98 9.60
CA GLY A 29 35.81 -36.21 10.08
C GLY A 29 34.51 -36.52 9.32
N LEU A 30 33.63 -35.52 9.15
CA LEU A 30 32.37 -35.68 8.42
C LEU A 30 32.60 -36.02 6.95
N ARG A 31 33.56 -35.35 6.28
CA ARG A 31 33.93 -35.61 4.88
C ARG A 31 34.50 -37.01 4.64
N SER A 32 35.14 -37.60 5.64
CA SER A 32 35.74 -38.94 5.56
C SER A 32 34.80 -40.07 5.99
N THR A 33 33.64 -39.73 6.56
CA THR A 33 32.66 -40.72 7.03
C THR A 33 31.80 -41.23 5.86
N PRO A 34 31.81 -42.55 5.56
CA PRO A 34 30.94 -43.12 4.52
C PRO A 34 29.46 -42.85 4.82
N HIS A 35 28.68 -42.54 3.78
CA HIS A 35 27.23 -42.26 3.84
C HIS A 35 26.83 -40.88 4.39
N ILE A 36 27.76 -39.96 4.64
CA ILE A 36 27.42 -38.54 4.85
C ILE A 36 27.35 -37.82 3.50
N GLU A 37 26.21 -37.22 3.20
CA GLU A 37 26.02 -36.41 1.99
C GLU A 37 26.39 -34.95 2.24
N ILE A 38 27.10 -34.32 1.31
CA ILE A 38 27.47 -32.90 1.41
C ILE A 38 26.91 -32.17 0.20
N ASN A 39 26.07 -31.17 0.44
CA ASN A 39 25.44 -30.35 -0.59
C ASN A 39 25.77 -28.87 -0.37
N ASP A 40 26.45 -28.24 -1.33
CA ASP A 40 26.76 -26.81 -1.28
C ASP A 40 25.65 -26.01 -1.98
N LEU A 41 24.92 -25.20 -1.22
CA LEU A 41 23.78 -24.41 -1.73
C LEU A 41 24.13 -22.94 -1.95
N ARG A 42 25.35 -22.50 -1.63
CA ARG A 42 25.71 -21.07 -1.63
C ARG A 42 25.54 -20.41 -2.98
N GLY A 43 25.94 -21.08 -4.06
CA GLY A 43 25.81 -20.55 -5.42
C GLY A 43 24.35 -20.31 -5.82
N LEU A 44 23.45 -21.24 -5.47
CA LEU A 44 22.01 -21.11 -5.73
C LEU A 44 21.40 -19.97 -4.92
N LEU A 45 21.75 -19.88 -3.64
CA LEU A 45 21.21 -18.88 -2.72
C LEU A 45 21.75 -17.48 -3.00
N ALA A 46 23.02 -17.34 -3.40
CA ALA A 46 23.59 -16.07 -3.86
C ALA A 46 22.87 -15.55 -5.12
N ALA A 47 22.53 -16.45 -6.06
CA ALA A 47 21.75 -16.09 -7.23
C ALA A 47 20.32 -15.66 -6.87
N GLU A 48 19.70 -16.28 -5.86
CA GLU A 48 18.41 -15.84 -5.32
C GLU A 48 18.49 -14.46 -4.66
N PHE A 49 19.49 -14.23 -3.81
CA PHE A 49 19.71 -12.92 -3.19
C PHE A 49 19.93 -11.82 -4.22
N GLY A 50 20.67 -12.09 -5.30
CA GLY A 50 20.90 -11.16 -6.40
C GLY A 50 19.65 -10.81 -7.22
N ARG A 51 18.55 -11.56 -7.09
CA ARG A 51 17.26 -11.27 -7.75
C ARG A 51 16.29 -10.47 -6.87
N LEU A 52 16.65 -10.15 -5.63
CA LEU A 52 15.82 -9.33 -4.76
C LEU A 52 15.81 -7.89 -5.31
N ASN A 53 14.62 -7.29 -5.44
CA ASN A 53 14.47 -5.92 -5.95
C ASN A 53 14.97 -4.85 -4.96
N ASP A 54 15.02 -5.19 -3.68
CA ASP A 54 15.47 -4.30 -2.60
C ASP A 54 16.12 -5.16 -1.51
N PRO A 55 17.34 -5.68 -1.76
CA PRO A 55 18.07 -6.51 -0.81
C PRO A 55 18.50 -5.67 0.39
N PRO A 56 18.48 -6.21 1.62
CA PRO A 56 19.01 -5.48 2.77
C PRO A 56 20.53 -5.36 2.64
N GLU A 57 21.11 -4.30 3.18
CA GLU A 57 22.56 -4.23 3.34
C GLU A 57 23.02 -5.30 4.34
N THR A 58 23.73 -6.31 3.84
CA THR A 58 24.37 -7.33 4.65
C THR A 58 25.89 -7.13 4.61
N ALA A 59 26.51 -6.98 5.78
CA ALA A 59 27.98 -7.00 5.89
C ALA A 59 28.57 -8.42 5.76
N GLU A 60 27.76 -9.41 5.37
CA GLU A 60 28.16 -10.81 5.27
C GLU A 60 28.82 -11.11 3.91
N GLY A 61 29.84 -11.95 3.95
CA GLY A 61 30.52 -12.49 2.77
C GLY A 61 30.87 -13.96 2.94
N PRO A 62 31.81 -14.50 2.13
CA PRO A 62 32.18 -15.91 2.18
C PRO A 62 32.70 -16.42 3.53
N ALA A 63 33.19 -15.52 4.41
CA ALA A 63 33.63 -15.87 5.76
C ALA A 63 32.47 -16.13 6.73
N ASP A 64 31.26 -15.65 6.39
CA ASP A 64 30.04 -15.83 7.19
C ASP A 64 29.28 -17.09 6.77
N ASP A 65 29.70 -17.75 5.69
CA ASP A 65 29.16 -19.04 5.27
C ASP A 65 29.33 -20.09 6.37
N ARG A 66 28.38 -21.02 6.49
CA ARG A 66 28.40 -22.09 7.50
C ARG A 66 28.17 -23.46 6.89
N TRP A 67 28.84 -24.46 7.46
CA TRP A 67 28.65 -25.87 7.16
C TRP A 67 27.74 -26.46 8.23
N VAL A 68 26.51 -26.78 7.87
CA VAL A 68 25.48 -27.21 8.82
C VAL A 68 25.27 -28.71 8.68
N TYR A 69 25.74 -29.47 9.67
CA TYR A 69 25.54 -30.91 9.74
C TYR A 69 24.25 -31.27 10.48
N TYR A 70 23.42 -32.10 9.85
CA TYR A 70 22.17 -32.63 10.37
C TYR A 70 22.33 -34.13 10.69
N PRO A 71 22.63 -34.51 11.94
CA PRO A 71 22.98 -35.89 12.28
C PRO A 71 21.89 -36.91 11.95
N TRP A 72 20.63 -36.55 12.17
CA TRP A 72 19.47 -37.41 11.88
C TRP A 72 19.19 -37.56 10.37
N ARG A 73 19.80 -36.73 9.52
CA ARG A 73 19.79 -36.87 8.06
C ARG A 73 21.07 -37.45 7.49
N ARG A 74 22.15 -37.44 8.29
CA ARG A 74 23.51 -37.75 7.84
C ARG A 74 23.91 -36.87 6.65
N SER A 75 23.60 -35.58 6.74
CA SER A 75 23.85 -34.64 5.65
C SER A 75 24.46 -33.33 6.15
N VAL A 76 25.36 -32.75 5.37
CA VAL A 76 25.91 -31.41 5.57
C VAL A 76 25.41 -30.49 4.46
N LEU A 77 24.84 -29.34 4.83
CA LEU A 77 24.51 -28.28 3.88
C LEU A 77 25.48 -27.11 4.05
N VAL A 78 25.97 -26.57 2.95
CA VAL A 78 26.75 -25.31 2.98
C VAL A 78 25.82 -24.16 2.66
N LEU A 79 25.66 -23.25 3.62
CA LEU A 79 24.69 -22.16 3.59
C LEU A 79 25.40 -20.81 3.72
N PRO A 80 24.81 -19.72 3.17
CA PRO A 80 25.29 -18.38 3.46
C PRO A 80 25.05 -18.02 4.93
N GLY A 81 25.68 -16.93 5.36
CA GLY A 81 25.50 -16.38 6.71
C GLY A 81 24.03 -16.12 7.09
N PRO A 82 23.74 -16.03 8.40
CA PRO A 82 22.37 -16.00 8.93
C PRO A 82 21.55 -14.80 8.43
N ARG A 83 22.15 -13.63 8.19
CA ARG A 83 21.40 -12.46 7.70
C ARG A 83 21.03 -12.62 6.23
N THR A 84 21.93 -13.12 5.41
CA THR A 84 21.70 -13.41 3.99
C THR A 84 20.66 -14.51 3.83
N PHE A 85 20.81 -15.62 4.57
CA PHE A 85 19.84 -16.72 4.58
C PHE A 85 18.43 -16.21 4.95
N ARG A 86 18.31 -15.44 6.04
CA ARG A 86 17.03 -14.86 6.46
C ARG A 86 16.46 -13.89 5.44
N ALA A 87 17.29 -13.04 4.84
CA ALA A 87 16.86 -12.06 3.85
C ALA A 87 16.19 -12.75 2.64
N ILE A 88 16.76 -13.86 2.17
CA ILE A 88 16.17 -14.67 1.09
C ILE A 88 14.86 -15.32 1.57
N ARG A 89 14.91 -16.04 2.69
CA ARG A 89 13.78 -16.85 3.19
C ARG A 89 12.52 -16.02 3.46
N LEU A 90 12.68 -14.80 3.96
CA LEU A 90 11.57 -13.94 4.40
C LEU A 90 11.25 -12.80 3.43
N ASP A 91 11.88 -12.70 2.26
CA ASP A 91 11.62 -11.61 1.30
C ASP A 91 10.15 -11.59 0.85
N ARG A 92 9.57 -12.77 0.59
CA ARG A 92 8.15 -12.89 0.18
C ARG A 92 7.15 -12.62 1.30
N ASN A 93 7.61 -12.49 2.55
CA ASN A 93 6.77 -12.06 3.66
C ASN A 93 6.72 -10.52 3.78
N ARG A 94 7.56 -9.78 3.05
CA ARG A 94 7.67 -8.32 3.17
C ARG A 94 6.32 -7.65 2.95
N ASN A 95 6.05 -6.63 3.77
CA ASN A 95 4.81 -5.85 3.83
C ASN A 95 3.55 -6.61 4.29
N LYS A 96 3.57 -7.96 4.37
CA LYS A 96 2.73 -8.70 5.34
C LYS A 96 3.35 -8.65 6.73
N LEU A 97 4.68 -8.70 6.78
CA LEU A 97 5.54 -8.35 7.91
C LEU A 97 6.73 -7.55 7.37
N THR A 98 6.82 -6.26 7.71
CA THR A 98 7.93 -5.42 7.26
C THR A 98 9.27 -5.88 7.85
N ARG A 99 10.41 -5.50 7.27
CA ARG A 99 11.73 -5.86 7.82
C ARG A 99 11.87 -5.43 9.29
N ALA A 100 11.47 -4.20 9.60
CA ALA A 100 11.48 -3.67 10.97
C ALA A 100 10.60 -4.48 11.93
N GLU A 101 9.43 -4.93 11.48
CA GLU A 101 8.55 -5.79 12.27
C GLU A 101 9.17 -7.18 12.49
N GLN A 102 9.75 -7.78 11.46
CA GLN A 102 10.45 -9.05 11.58
C GLN A 102 11.66 -8.93 12.53
N ASP A 103 12.40 -7.81 12.50
CA ASP A 103 13.54 -7.57 13.40
C ASP A 103 13.11 -7.40 14.85
N ARG A 104 11.96 -6.75 15.08
CA ARG A 104 11.33 -6.67 16.41
C ARG A 104 10.90 -8.05 16.90
N LEU A 105 10.21 -8.82 16.05
CA LEU A 105 9.75 -10.17 16.39
C LEU A 105 10.92 -11.12 16.70
N ARG A 106 12.09 -10.94 16.07
CA ARG A 106 13.31 -11.69 16.37
C ARG A 106 13.82 -11.51 17.80
N THR A 107 13.38 -10.49 18.52
CA THR A 107 13.73 -10.33 19.95
C THR A 107 12.87 -11.19 20.87
N LEU A 108 11.81 -11.81 20.34
CA LEU A 108 10.83 -12.56 21.10
C LEU A 108 11.27 -14.02 21.29
N THR A 109 11.21 -14.49 22.54
CA THR A 109 11.29 -15.92 22.89
C THR A 109 9.89 -16.43 23.18
N VAL A 110 9.46 -17.50 22.50
CA VAL A 110 8.14 -18.11 22.70
C VAL A 110 8.29 -19.52 23.28
N GLY A 111 7.59 -19.80 24.37
CA GLY A 111 7.52 -21.14 24.94
C GLY A 111 6.28 -21.88 24.47
N VAL A 112 6.40 -23.11 24.02
CA VAL A 112 5.29 -23.96 23.57
C VAL A 112 5.25 -25.24 24.41
N VAL A 113 4.18 -25.41 25.19
CA VAL A 113 3.98 -26.56 26.08
C VAL A 113 3.02 -27.53 25.41
N GLY A 114 3.45 -28.77 25.18
CA GLY A 114 2.71 -29.77 24.39
C GLY A 114 3.00 -29.62 22.89
N GLN A 115 3.34 -30.73 22.23
CA GLN A 115 3.83 -30.78 20.85
C GLN A 115 2.96 -31.67 19.95
N SER A 116 1.86 -32.23 20.46
CA SER A 116 0.87 -32.87 19.57
C SER A 116 0.15 -31.85 18.68
N VAL A 117 -0.29 -30.72 19.23
CA VAL A 117 -0.86 -29.57 18.48
C VAL A 117 0.17 -28.45 18.37
N GLY A 118 0.89 -28.17 19.47
CA GLY A 118 1.88 -27.10 19.54
C GLY A 118 3.03 -27.18 18.55
N HIS A 119 3.35 -28.36 17.98
CA HIS A 119 4.37 -28.46 16.94
C HIS A 119 4.03 -27.57 15.73
N ALA A 120 2.75 -27.48 15.36
CA ALA A 120 2.31 -26.72 14.20
C ALA A 120 2.47 -25.23 14.45
N ILE A 121 2.14 -24.78 15.67
CA ILE A 121 2.37 -23.40 16.12
C ILE A 121 3.86 -23.08 16.09
N ALA A 122 4.70 -23.91 16.71
CA ALA A 122 6.15 -23.69 16.75
C ALA A 122 6.75 -23.63 15.34
N TYR A 123 6.34 -24.54 14.45
CA TYR A 123 6.79 -24.58 13.07
C TYR A 123 6.31 -23.36 12.27
N THR A 124 5.03 -22.95 12.39
CA THR A 124 4.49 -21.75 11.72
C THR A 124 5.22 -20.49 12.18
N LEU A 125 5.49 -20.33 13.49
CA LEU A 125 6.28 -19.21 14.01
C LEU A 125 7.68 -19.17 13.40
N ALA A 126 8.34 -20.33 13.28
CA ALA A 126 9.64 -20.44 12.62
C ALA A 126 9.55 -20.11 11.11
N GLN A 127 8.51 -20.60 10.42
CA GLN A 127 8.29 -20.42 8.99
C GLN A 127 8.11 -18.94 8.62
N GLU A 128 7.40 -18.20 9.46
CA GLU A 128 7.18 -16.76 9.27
C GLU A 128 8.34 -15.88 9.76
N GLY A 129 9.25 -16.44 10.57
CA GLY A 129 10.28 -15.66 11.26
C GLY A 129 9.71 -14.78 12.38
N ALA A 130 8.65 -15.26 13.05
CA ALA A 130 7.86 -14.49 14.03
C ALA A 130 8.42 -14.53 15.47
N CYS A 131 9.59 -15.16 15.68
CA CYS A 131 10.32 -15.19 16.95
C CYS A 131 11.82 -15.38 16.69
N GLY A 132 12.68 -15.07 17.67
CA GLY A 132 14.11 -15.36 17.62
C GLY A 132 14.54 -16.60 18.40
N ALA A 133 13.67 -17.10 19.28
CA ALA A 133 13.92 -18.33 20.01
C ALA A 133 12.61 -19.06 20.35
N LEU A 134 12.68 -20.39 20.38
CA LEU A 134 11.60 -21.28 20.79
C LEU A 134 12.05 -22.16 21.96
N ARG A 135 11.20 -22.31 22.96
CA ARG A 135 11.38 -23.29 24.03
C ARG A 135 10.23 -24.29 24.01
N LEU A 136 10.53 -25.56 23.78
CA LEU A 136 9.54 -26.62 23.59
C LEU A 136 9.54 -27.55 24.79
N ALA A 137 8.37 -27.91 25.30
CA ALA A 137 8.22 -28.92 26.34
C ALA A 137 7.21 -29.99 25.93
N ASP A 138 7.62 -31.25 26.00
CA ASP A 138 6.75 -32.42 25.85
C ASP A 138 7.47 -33.64 26.42
N PHE A 139 6.76 -34.50 27.15
CA PHE A 139 7.32 -35.73 27.72
C PHE A 139 7.03 -36.97 26.87
N ASP A 140 6.08 -36.90 25.94
CA ASP A 140 5.65 -38.04 25.15
C ASP A 140 6.62 -38.36 24.01
N GLU A 141 6.70 -39.65 23.70
CA GLU A 141 7.24 -40.14 22.44
C GLU A 141 6.20 -40.09 21.33
N LEU A 142 6.65 -40.00 20.09
CA LEU A 142 5.79 -40.03 18.93
C LEU A 142 5.24 -41.45 18.71
N GLU A 143 3.92 -41.56 18.65
CA GLU A 143 3.21 -42.79 18.29
C GLU A 143 2.63 -42.74 16.88
N LEU A 144 2.35 -43.91 16.30
CA LEU A 144 1.68 -44.03 14.99
C LEU A 144 0.34 -43.27 14.96
N SER A 145 -0.40 -43.29 16.08
CA SER A 145 -1.68 -42.60 16.25
C SER A 145 -1.58 -41.08 16.12
N ASN A 146 -0.38 -40.50 16.26
CA ASN A 146 -0.15 -39.06 16.16
C ASN A 146 0.12 -38.59 14.72
N LEU A 147 0.49 -39.51 13.80
CA LEU A 147 0.83 -39.16 12.41
C LEU A 147 -0.37 -38.63 11.60
N ASN A 148 -1.58 -38.66 12.14
CA ASN A 148 -2.76 -38.05 11.53
C ASN A 148 -2.75 -36.50 11.60
N ARG A 149 -1.90 -35.92 12.46
CA ARG A 149 -1.87 -34.47 12.74
C ARG A 149 -0.48 -33.92 13.03
N VAL A 150 0.47 -34.74 13.46
CA VAL A 150 1.88 -34.36 13.62
C VAL A 150 2.62 -34.70 12.30
N PRO A 151 3.26 -33.73 11.62
CA PRO A 151 3.97 -33.90 10.35
C PRO A 151 5.34 -34.56 10.58
N ALA A 152 5.29 -35.77 11.11
CA ALA A 152 6.41 -36.66 11.34
C ALA A 152 6.27 -37.90 10.44
N THR A 153 7.27 -38.77 10.46
CA THR A 153 7.33 -39.95 9.59
C THR A 153 7.35 -41.24 10.41
N LEU A 154 7.20 -42.39 9.74
CA LEU A 154 7.37 -43.70 10.38
C LEU A 154 8.76 -43.88 11.02
N PHE A 155 9.77 -43.13 10.57
CA PHE A 155 11.12 -43.15 11.12
C PHE A 155 11.26 -42.37 12.44
N ASP A 156 10.26 -41.56 12.79
CA ASP A 156 10.27 -40.72 13.98
C ASP A 156 9.53 -41.38 15.17
N ILE A 157 8.90 -42.56 14.98
CA ILE A 157 8.17 -43.28 16.03
C ILE A 157 9.15 -43.66 17.17
N GLY A 158 8.73 -43.42 18.42
CA GLY A 158 9.56 -43.62 19.61
C GLY A 158 10.54 -42.47 19.90
N VAL A 159 10.56 -41.42 19.07
CA VAL A 159 11.33 -40.20 19.35
C VAL A 159 10.43 -39.21 20.09
N ASN A 160 10.95 -38.53 21.11
CA ASN A 160 10.24 -37.48 21.84
C ASN A 160 9.65 -36.41 20.88
N LYS A 161 8.38 -36.03 21.08
CA LYS A 161 7.65 -35.11 20.19
C LYS A 161 8.30 -33.72 20.08
N ALA A 162 8.88 -33.20 21.16
CA ALA A 162 9.59 -31.93 21.15
C ALA A 162 10.90 -32.01 20.37
N ILE A 163 11.61 -33.14 20.43
CA ILE A 163 12.80 -33.41 19.59
C ILE A 163 12.41 -33.45 18.11
N VAL A 164 11.35 -34.17 17.74
CA VAL A 164 10.88 -34.25 16.35
C VAL A 164 10.55 -32.85 15.83
N THR A 165 9.85 -32.05 16.63
CA THR A 165 9.52 -30.65 16.28
C THR A 165 10.77 -29.79 16.10
N ALA A 166 11.73 -29.86 17.03
CA ALA A 166 12.98 -29.12 16.95
C ALA A 166 13.79 -29.47 15.69
N ARG A 167 13.85 -30.75 15.32
CA ARG A 167 14.52 -31.21 14.09
C ARG A 167 13.87 -30.62 12.83
N ARG A 168 12.53 -30.58 12.77
CA ARG A 168 11.79 -29.98 11.65
C ARG A 168 12.04 -28.48 11.53
N ILE A 169 12.10 -27.79 12.66
CA ILE A 169 12.43 -26.36 12.69
C ILE A 169 13.88 -26.13 12.23
N ALA A 170 14.84 -26.95 12.70
CA ALA A 170 16.23 -26.84 12.28
C ALA A 170 16.42 -27.09 10.78
N GLU A 171 15.67 -28.02 10.18
CA GLU A 171 15.66 -28.25 8.73
C GLU A 171 15.11 -27.07 7.92
N LEU A 172 14.30 -26.21 8.55
CA LEU A 172 13.75 -24.99 7.96
C LEU A 172 14.67 -23.77 8.17
N ASP A 173 15.19 -23.59 9.38
CA ASP A 173 16.07 -22.50 9.77
C ASP A 173 17.08 -23.00 10.81
N PRO A 174 18.30 -23.35 10.40
CA PRO A 174 19.31 -23.85 11.33
C PRO A 174 19.82 -22.77 12.29
N TYR A 175 19.55 -21.50 12.00
CA TYR A 175 20.00 -20.37 12.83
C TYR A 175 18.98 -19.96 13.89
N LEU A 176 17.77 -20.55 13.89
CA LEU A 176 16.77 -20.31 14.93
C LEU A 176 17.10 -21.10 16.20
N THR A 177 17.23 -20.41 17.33
CA THR A 177 17.49 -21.05 18.62
C THR A 177 16.26 -21.84 19.08
N VAL A 178 16.42 -23.16 19.24
CA VAL A 178 15.38 -24.05 19.80
C VAL A 178 15.92 -24.80 21.02
N GLU A 179 15.25 -24.65 22.16
CA GLU A 179 15.52 -25.34 23.42
C GLU A 179 14.43 -26.40 23.67
N VAL A 180 14.84 -27.62 24.05
CA VAL A 180 13.91 -28.73 24.32
C VAL A 180 13.96 -29.13 25.79
N ARG A 181 12.79 -29.22 26.43
CA ARG A 181 12.55 -29.85 27.75
C ARG A 181 11.81 -31.16 27.52
N GLY A 182 12.58 -32.25 27.36
CA GLY A 182 12.04 -33.58 27.02
C GLY A 182 11.33 -34.30 28.17
N GLY A 183 11.47 -33.82 29.41
CA GLY A 183 10.75 -34.36 30.58
C GLY A 183 9.35 -33.79 30.78
N GLY A 184 8.89 -32.88 29.92
CA GLY A 184 7.65 -32.14 30.14
C GLY A 184 7.81 -31.08 31.24
N LEU A 185 6.70 -30.72 31.89
CA LEU A 185 6.65 -29.72 32.96
C LEU A 185 5.95 -30.28 34.21
N ASP A 186 6.39 -29.80 35.37
CA ASP A 186 5.86 -30.09 36.69
C ASP A 186 6.00 -28.87 37.62
N PRO A 187 5.55 -28.93 38.89
CA PRO A 187 5.66 -27.81 39.82
C PRO A 187 7.08 -27.28 40.05
N ASP A 188 8.11 -28.13 39.89
CA ASP A 188 9.50 -27.79 40.16
C ASP A 188 10.18 -27.16 38.93
N THR A 189 9.69 -27.47 37.73
CA THR A 189 10.31 -27.08 36.45
C THR A 189 9.54 -25.99 35.69
N VAL A 190 8.24 -25.81 35.94
CA VAL A 190 7.40 -24.85 35.20
C VAL A 190 7.94 -23.43 35.29
N ASP A 191 8.45 -23.06 36.47
CA ASP A 191 8.90 -21.71 36.76
C ASP A 191 10.22 -21.38 36.04
N ASP A 192 11.12 -22.35 35.88
CA ASP A 192 12.30 -22.23 35.02
C ASP A 192 11.91 -22.16 33.54
N PHE A 193 10.96 -22.99 33.11
CA PHE A 193 10.52 -23.02 31.72
C PHE A 193 9.95 -21.68 31.24
N VAL A 194 9.12 -21.03 32.06
CA VAL A 194 8.53 -19.75 31.66
C VAL A 194 9.43 -18.54 31.89
N ASP A 195 10.58 -18.71 32.54
CA ASP A 195 11.50 -17.61 32.81
C ASP A 195 12.13 -17.07 31.52
N GLY A 196 12.15 -15.74 31.39
CA GLY A 196 12.67 -15.04 30.21
C GLY A 196 11.83 -15.18 28.93
N LEU A 197 10.66 -15.83 28.97
CA LEU A 197 9.76 -15.89 27.82
C LEU A 197 9.05 -14.54 27.59
N GLY A 198 8.74 -14.24 26.33
CA GLY A 198 7.86 -13.14 25.97
C GLY A 198 6.39 -13.55 25.84
N ILE A 199 6.13 -14.80 25.42
CA ILE A 199 4.78 -15.38 25.27
C ILE A 199 4.83 -16.87 25.60
N VAL A 200 3.78 -17.35 26.26
CA VAL A 200 3.55 -18.78 26.51
C VAL A 200 2.41 -19.27 25.61
N VAL A 201 2.62 -20.40 24.94
CA VAL A 201 1.61 -21.15 24.20
C VAL A 201 1.40 -22.47 24.93
N GLU A 202 0.15 -22.76 25.28
CA GLU A 202 -0.22 -23.94 26.07
C GLU A 202 -1.12 -24.86 25.24
N GLU A 203 -0.62 -26.05 24.91
CA GLU A 203 -1.23 -27.04 24.02
C GLU A 203 -1.06 -28.48 24.55
N CYS A 204 -1.00 -28.65 25.88
CA CYS A 204 -0.84 -29.97 26.54
C CYS A 204 -2.18 -30.58 26.95
N ASP A 205 -2.25 -31.90 27.11
CA ASP A 205 -3.52 -32.60 27.41
C ASP A 205 -3.84 -32.72 28.92
N SER A 206 -2.90 -32.31 29.78
CA SER A 206 -3.05 -32.48 31.23
C SER A 206 -3.58 -31.21 31.90
N LEU A 207 -4.82 -31.27 32.40
CA LEU A 207 -5.53 -30.12 33.00
C LEU A 207 -4.78 -29.48 34.18
N ASP A 208 -4.11 -30.28 35.00
CA ASP A 208 -3.26 -29.80 36.11
C ASP A 208 -2.07 -29.00 35.59
N ILE A 209 -1.38 -29.48 34.55
CA ILE A 209 -0.29 -28.76 33.89
C ILE A 209 -0.81 -27.50 33.19
N LYS A 210 -1.96 -27.56 32.50
CA LYS A 210 -2.59 -26.38 31.89
C LYS A 210 -2.83 -25.26 32.91
N LEU A 211 -3.32 -25.62 34.10
CA LEU A 211 -3.56 -24.67 35.18
C LEU A 211 -2.24 -24.17 35.78
N LEU A 212 -1.29 -25.06 36.04
CA LEU A 212 0.02 -24.73 36.59
C LEU A 212 0.79 -23.74 35.70
N VAL A 213 0.81 -23.97 34.39
CA VAL A 213 1.44 -23.07 33.40
C VAL A 213 0.77 -21.69 33.42
N ARG A 214 -0.56 -21.62 33.49
CA ARG A 214 -1.30 -20.35 33.60
C ARG A 214 -1.03 -19.61 34.90
N GLU A 215 -0.98 -20.30 36.03
CA GLU A 215 -0.63 -19.70 37.31
C GLU A 215 0.79 -19.14 37.29
N SER A 216 1.73 -19.88 36.69
CA SER A 216 3.11 -19.47 36.52
C SER A 216 3.25 -18.26 35.58
N ALA A 217 2.58 -18.28 34.44
CA ALA A 217 2.50 -17.16 33.51
C ALA A 217 1.88 -15.92 34.17
N ARG A 218 0.81 -16.09 34.95
CA ARG A 218 0.19 -15.00 35.72
C ARG A 218 1.16 -14.39 36.73
N ARG A 219 1.87 -15.20 37.51
CA ARG A 219 2.89 -14.71 38.47
C ARG A 219 3.97 -13.89 37.79
N ARG A 220 4.40 -14.29 36.60
CA ARG A 220 5.41 -13.60 35.79
C ARG A 220 4.85 -12.51 34.87
N LYS A 221 3.53 -12.28 34.88
CA LYS A 221 2.84 -11.32 34.01
C LYS A 221 3.15 -11.57 32.53
N LEU A 222 3.07 -12.82 32.11
CA LEU A 222 3.30 -13.23 30.72
C LEU A 222 1.97 -13.40 30.00
N PRO A 223 1.85 -12.96 28.75
CA PRO A 223 0.71 -13.33 27.93
C PRO A 223 0.74 -14.84 27.65
N LEU A 224 -0.43 -15.47 27.74
CA LEU A 224 -0.64 -16.87 27.44
C LEU A 224 -1.70 -17.04 26.35
N ILE A 225 -1.46 -17.95 25.41
CA ILE A 225 -2.37 -18.29 24.33
C ILE A 225 -2.58 -19.80 24.34
N MET A 226 -3.82 -20.23 24.12
CA MET A 226 -4.17 -21.63 23.88
C MET A 226 -5.15 -21.69 22.72
N GLU A 227 -4.97 -22.64 21.84
CA GLU A 227 -5.98 -23.04 20.87
C GLU A 227 -6.66 -24.34 21.30
N THR A 228 -7.90 -24.52 20.89
CA THR A 228 -8.56 -25.81 20.96
C THR A 228 -9.18 -26.13 19.62
N SER A 229 -8.75 -27.27 19.08
CA SER A 229 -9.08 -27.78 17.75
C SER A 229 -10.54 -28.31 17.64
N ASP A 230 -11.51 -27.54 18.15
CA ASP A 230 -12.94 -27.63 17.86
C ASP A 230 -13.46 -26.22 17.55
N ARG A 231 -13.92 -26.03 16.31
CA ARG A 231 -14.43 -24.73 15.80
C ARG A 231 -13.44 -23.56 15.95
N GLY A 232 -12.13 -23.86 15.94
CA GLY A 232 -11.06 -22.86 16.03
C GLY A 232 -11.14 -21.98 17.28
N LEU A 233 -11.43 -22.57 18.45
CA LEU A 233 -11.53 -21.84 19.71
C LEU A 233 -10.14 -21.34 20.13
N LEU A 234 -10.00 -20.02 20.26
CA LEU A 234 -8.78 -19.35 20.69
C LEU A 234 -8.99 -18.65 22.03
N ASP A 235 -8.16 -18.98 23.01
CA ASP A 235 -8.09 -18.38 24.33
C ASP A 235 -6.85 -17.48 24.41
N VAL A 236 -7.06 -16.21 24.77
CA VAL A 236 -5.97 -15.24 24.99
C VAL A 236 -6.05 -14.68 26.40
N GLU A 237 -5.00 -14.87 27.19
CA GLU A 237 -4.89 -14.38 28.56
C GLU A 237 -3.70 -13.43 28.68
N ARG A 238 -3.96 -12.12 28.58
CA ARG A 238 -2.95 -11.06 28.70
C ARG A 238 -2.64 -10.77 30.16
N PHE A 239 -2.01 -11.70 30.89
CA PHE A 239 -1.62 -11.46 32.28
C PHE A 239 -0.60 -10.31 32.44
N ASP A 240 0.07 -9.94 31.35
CA ASP A 240 0.93 -8.75 31.25
C ASP A 240 0.14 -7.44 31.37
N LEU A 241 -1.08 -7.39 30.82
CA LEU A 241 -1.97 -6.22 30.89
C LEU A 241 -2.95 -6.32 32.06
N GLU A 242 -3.32 -7.53 32.45
CA GLU A 242 -4.38 -7.80 33.40
C GLU A 242 -3.92 -8.85 34.45
N PRO A 243 -2.97 -8.51 35.35
CA PRO A 243 -2.34 -9.46 36.26
C PRO A 243 -3.29 -10.12 37.26
N GLY A 244 -4.44 -9.49 37.51
CA GLY A 244 -5.50 -10.01 38.39
C GLY A 244 -6.45 -11.01 37.73
N ARG A 245 -6.32 -11.28 36.41
CA ARG A 245 -7.16 -12.26 35.72
C ARG A 245 -6.99 -13.65 36.33
N GLN A 246 -8.12 -14.34 36.53
CA GLN A 246 -8.09 -15.76 36.92
C GLN A 246 -7.77 -16.63 35.69
N PRO A 247 -6.95 -17.68 35.86
CA PRO A 247 -6.71 -18.69 34.83
C PRO A 247 -8.01 -19.21 34.20
N PHE A 248 -7.95 -19.55 32.90
CA PHE A 248 -9.12 -19.98 32.13
C PHE A 248 -10.28 -19.00 32.20
N HIS A 249 -9.97 -17.70 32.31
CA HIS A 249 -10.98 -16.66 32.48
C HIS A 249 -11.90 -16.86 33.71
N GLY A 250 -11.48 -17.65 34.70
CA GLY A 250 -12.26 -17.99 35.90
C GLY A 250 -13.26 -19.15 35.72
N LEU A 251 -13.26 -19.83 34.58
CA LEU A 251 -14.21 -20.92 34.30
C LEU A 251 -14.04 -22.15 35.21
N LEU A 252 -12.86 -22.33 35.81
CA LEU A 252 -12.61 -23.41 36.78
C LEU A 252 -12.92 -23.00 38.24
N GLY A 253 -13.32 -21.76 38.50
CA GLY A 253 -13.52 -21.28 39.88
C GLY A 253 -12.24 -21.40 40.73
N ASP A 254 -12.38 -21.85 41.97
CA ASP A 254 -11.28 -21.94 42.95
C ASP A 254 -10.54 -23.29 42.95
N ILE A 255 -10.64 -24.07 41.87
CA ILE A 255 -9.98 -25.38 41.75
C ILE A 255 -8.46 -25.19 41.68
N ALA A 256 -7.72 -25.92 42.52
CA ALA A 256 -6.27 -25.97 42.49
C ALA A 256 -5.74 -27.05 41.53
N ALA A 257 -4.55 -26.84 40.95
CA ALA A 257 -3.92 -27.80 40.03
C ALA A 257 -3.74 -29.20 40.64
N THR A 258 -3.48 -29.30 41.96
CA THR A 258 -3.35 -30.57 42.68
C THR A 258 -4.64 -31.40 42.67
N GLN A 259 -5.81 -30.78 42.55
CA GLN A 259 -7.11 -31.46 42.46
C GLN A 259 -7.40 -32.03 41.06
N LEU A 260 -6.66 -31.56 40.05
CA LEU A 260 -6.80 -32.00 38.65
C LEU A 260 -5.78 -33.11 38.29
N ARG A 261 -4.83 -33.39 39.18
CA ARG A 261 -3.75 -34.35 38.94
C ARG A 261 -4.27 -35.79 38.99
N GLY A 262 -3.88 -36.59 38.00
CA GLY A 262 -4.16 -38.03 37.96
C GLY A 262 -5.62 -38.40 37.67
N LEU A 263 -6.46 -37.45 37.26
CA LEU A 263 -7.85 -37.72 36.87
C LEU A 263 -7.91 -38.65 35.64
N SER A 264 -8.83 -39.62 35.66
CA SER A 264 -9.13 -40.43 34.48
C SER A 264 -9.77 -39.57 33.38
N THR A 265 -9.79 -40.05 32.13
CA THR A 265 -10.46 -39.35 31.01
C THR A 265 -11.91 -39.02 31.34
N ARG A 266 -12.61 -39.91 32.06
CA ARG A 266 -14.00 -39.73 32.49
C ARG A 266 -14.12 -38.65 33.57
N ASP A 267 -13.20 -38.62 34.53
CA ASP A 267 -13.22 -37.63 35.62
C ASP A 267 -12.81 -36.22 35.14
N LYS A 268 -12.06 -36.13 34.04
CA LYS A 268 -11.72 -34.86 33.36
C LYS A 268 -12.91 -34.24 32.63
N ALA A 269 -13.88 -35.05 32.17
CA ALA A 269 -14.93 -34.61 31.26
C ALA A 269 -15.76 -33.39 31.73
N PRO A 270 -16.20 -33.28 33.00
CA PRO A 270 -16.94 -32.10 33.45
C PRO A 270 -16.15 -30.79 33.33
N TYR A 271 -14.84 -30.84 33.61
CA TYR A 271 -13.95 -29.67 33.49
C TYR A 271 -13.72 -29.30 32.03
N VAL A 272 -13.43 -30.28 31.18
CA VAL A 272 -13.25 -30.06 29.74
C VAL A 272 -14.50 -29.45 29.12
N VAL A 273 -15.69 -30.02 29.39
CA VAL A 273 -16.96 -29.48 28.90
C VAL A 273 -17.23 -28.07 29.45
N GLY A 274 -16.85 -27.79 30.69
CA GLY A 274 -16.93 -26.44 31.28
C GLY A 274 -16.02 -25.43 30.58
N LEU A 275 -14.79 -25.84 30.25
CA LEU A 275 -13.82 -25.01 29.52
C LEU A 275 -14.27 -24.74 28.08
N LEU A 276 -14.69 -25.78 27.35
CA LEU A 276 -15.09 -25.67 25.94
C LEU A 276 -16.46 -25.02 25.75
N GLY A 277 -17.34 -25.16 26.73
CA GLY A 277 -18.73 -24.70 26.69
C GLY A 277 -19.63 -25.68 25.94
N ALA A 278 -20.41 -26.47 26.69
CA ALA A 278 -21.26 -27.55 26.16
C ALA A 278 -22.15 -27.17 24.96
N ARG A 279 -22.68 -25.95 24.92
CA ARG A 279 -23.58 -25.48 23.86
C ARG A 279 -22.87 -25.05 22.58
N ASP A 280 -21.58 -24.75 22.69
CA ASP A 280 -20.82 -24.18 21.59
C ASP A 280 -19.97 -25.21 20.85
N LEU A 281 -19.82 -26.42 21.42
CA LEU A 281 -19.15 -27.54 20.77
C LEU A 281 -19.78 -27.84 19.41
N SER A 282 -18.96 -28.26 18.45
CA SER A 282 -19.50 -28.80 17.20
C SER A 282 -20.33 -30.06 17.49
N ALA A 283 -21.37 -30.31 16.69
CA ALA A 283 -22.20 -31.50 16.86
C ALA A 283 -21.39 -32.80 16.78
N ARG A 284 -20.35 -32.83 15.92
CA ARG A 284 -19.44 -33.96 15.77
C ARG A 284 -18.55 -34.16 16.99
N MET A 285 -17.99 -33.08 17.54
CA MET A 285 -17.20 -33.16 18.76
C MET A 285 -18.08 -33.58 19.94
N ALA A 286 -19.22 -32.93 20.15
CA ALA A 286 -20.17 -33.28 21.20
C ALA A 286 -20.59 -34.76 21.15
N GLY A 287 -20.89 -35.28 19.96
CA GLY A 287 -21.17 -36.71 19.76
C GLY A 287 -19.97 -37.61 20.09
N SER A 288 -18.76 -37.19 19.70
CA SER A 288 -17.53 -37.93 20.01
C SER A 288 -17.26 -38.01 21.51
N LEU A 289 -17.59 -36.97 22.28
CA LEU A 289 -17.37 -36.95 23.74
C LEU A 289 -18.14 -38.04 24.48
N VAL A 290 -19.30 -38.45 23.94
CA VAL A 290 -20.12 -39.52 24.50
C VAL A 290 -19.50 -40.90 24.23
N GLU A 291 -18.72 -41.03 23.15
CA GLU A 291 -18.14 -42.29 22.68
C GLU A 291 -16.72 -42.57 23.23
N VAL A 292 -16.09 -41.59 23.90
CA VAL A 292 -14.75 -41.75 24.49
C VAL A 292 -14.76 -42.78 25.62
N GLY A 293 -13.91 -43.78 25.50
CA GLY A 293 -13.83 -44.94 26.39
C GLY A 293 -14.77 -46.09 26.02
N GLU A 294 -15.69 -45.88 25.07
CA GLU A 294 -16.63 -46.90 24.57
C GLU A 294 -16.21 -47.39 23.18
N THR A 295 -16.24 -46.50 22.17
CA THR A 295 -15.82 -46.79 20.79
C THR A 295 -14.62 -45.96 20.33
N LEU A 296 -14.29 -44.88 21.04
CA LEU A 296 -13.15 -44.00 20.78
C LEU A 296 -12.12 -44.09 21.91
N ASN A 297 -10.83 -44.22 21.57
CA ASN A 297 -9.75 -44.24 22.56
C ASN A 297 -9.51 -42.86 23.21
N SER A 298 -9.74 -41.78 22.46
CA SER A 298 -9.50 -40.40 22.91
C SER A 298 -10.30 -39.43 22.04
N TRP A 299 -10.20 -38.14 22.40
CA TRP A 299 -10.79 -37.01 21.69
C TRP A 299 -10.29 -36.95 20.24
N PRO A 300 -11.18 -36.92 19.23
CA PRO A 300 -10.77 -36.79 17.84
C PRO A 300 -10.10 -35.45 17.57
N GLN A 301 -9.03 -35.45 16.77
CA GLN A 301 -8.35 -34.24 16.31
C GLN A 301 -7.99 -34.41 14.84
N LEU A 302 -8.32 -33.42 14.00
CA LEU A 302 -7.94 -33.42 12.59
C LEU A 302 -6.69 -32.55 12.39
N GLY A 303 -5.79 -32.95 11.49
CA GLY A 303 -4.63 -32.15 11.13
C GLY A 303 -4.99 -30.76 10.57
N GLY A 304 -6.13 -30.64 9.87
CA GLY A 304 -6.63 -29.36 9.37
C GLY A 304 -6.96 -28.36 10.49
N ASP A 305 -7.62 -28.82 11.55
CA ASP A 305 -7.96 -27.99 12.71
C ASP A 305 -6.68 -27.53 13.44
N VAL A 306 -5.69 -28.42 13.58
CA VAL A 306 -4.39 -28.08 14.15
C VAL A 306 -3.66 -26.99 13.34
N VAL A 307 -3.72 -27.05 12.00
CA VAL A 307 -3.12 -26.03 11.12
C VAL A 307 -3.86 -24.69 11.21
N LEU A 308 -5.19 -24.70 11.26
CA LEU A 308 -5.97 -23.50 11.52
C LEU A 308 -5.58 -22.88 12.88
N GLY A 309 -5.46 -23.73 13.90
CA GLY A 309 -5.05 -23.31 15.22
C GLY A 309 -3.68 -22.64 15.21
N ALA A 310 -2.71 -23.23 14.52
CA ALA A 310 -1.38 -22.65 14.30
C ALA A 310 -1.42 -21.26 13.66
N ALA A 311 -2.23 -21.06 12.62
CA ALA A 311 -2.40 -19.77 11.97
C ALA A 311 -3.00 -18.71 12.93
N SER A 312 -3.96 -19.11 13.77
CA SER A 312 -4.60 -18.22 14.74
C SER A 312 -3.65 -17.78 15.86
N VAL A 313 -2.91 -18.72 16.46
CA VAL A 313 -1.94 -18.45 17.52
C VAL A 313 -0.76 -17.64 16.98
N ALA A 314 -0.22 -17.97 15.81
CA ALA A 314 0.85 -17.20 15.19
C ALA A 314 0.41 -15.73 14.96
N THR A 315 -0.84 -15.51 14.54
CA THR A 315 -1.39 -14.17 14.40
C THR A 315 -1.47 -13.41 15.73
N ALA A 316 -1.88 -14.09 16.81
CA ALA A 316 -1.91 -13.52 18.16
C ALA A 316 -0.49 -13.18 18.67
N VAL A 317 0.48 -14.08 18.47
CA VAL A 317 1.89 -13.87 18.78
C VAL A 317 2.43 -12.62 18.07
N ARG A 318 2.18 -12.49 16.75
CA ARG A 318 2.60 -11.31 15.99
C ARG A 318 1.96 -10.03 16.51
N ARG A 319 0.67 -10.05 16.86
CA ARG A 319 0.00 -8.88 17.45
C ARG A 319 0.65 -8.46 18.76
N ILE A 320 0.90 -9.39 19.67
CA ILE A 320 1.53 -9.11 20.97
C ILE A 320 2.97 -8.62 20.78
N GLY A 321 3.79 -9.35 20.01
CA GLY A 321 5.20 -9.00 19.79
C GLY A 321 5.40 -7.65 19.10
N LEU A 322 4.48 -7.25 18.23
CA LEU A 322 4.47 -5.94 17.57
C LEU A 322 3.78 -4.84 18.38
N GLY A 323 3.23 -5.15 19.56
CA GLY A 323 2.50 -4.19 20.39
C GLY A 323 1.18 -3.71 19.77
N ARG A 324 0.60 -4.50 18.85
CA ARG A 324 -0.71 -4.24 18.27
C ARG A 324 -1.81 -4.63 19.28
N PRO A 325 -2.99 -3.98 19.24
CA PRO A 325 -4.07 -4.29 20.17
C PRO A 325 -4.52 -5.76 20.10
N LEU A 326 -4.51 -6.43 21.25
CA LEU A 326 -5.11 -7.75 21.47
C LEU A 326 -5.48 -7.87 22.95
N ARG A 327 -6.77 -7.84 23.24
CA ARG A 327 -7.30 -7.98 24.62
C ARG A 327 -7.36 -9.45 25.02
N SER A 328 -7.47 -9.70 26.31
CA SER A 328 -7.80 -11.03 26.81
C SER A 328 -9.24 -11.42 26.46
N GLY A 329 -9.50 -12.72 26.31
CA GLY A 329 -10.82 -13.29 26.08
C GLY A 329 -10.77 -14.49 25.13
N ARG A 330 -11.96 -14.92 24.69
CA ARG A 330 -12.15 -16.04 23.77
C ARG A 330 -12.78 -15.61 22.46
N THR A 331 -12.40 -16.26 21.37
CA THR A 331 -13.04 -16.14 20.06
C THR A 331 -13.04 -17.49 19.34
N ARG A 332 -13.89 -17.65 18.32
CA ARG A 332 -13.90 -18.83 17.45
C ARG A 332 -13.63 -18.42 16.00
N LEU A 333 -12.80 -19.20 15.33
CA LEU A 333 -12.53 -19.08 13.90
C LEU A 333 -13.12 -20.31 13.21
N ASP A 334 -14.44 -20.34 13.08
CA ASP A 334 -15.17 -21.52 12.57
C ASP A 334 -15.15 -21.56 11.03
N ILE A 335 -14.31 -22.43 10.46
CA ILE A 335 -14.19 -22.62 9.01
C ILE A 335 -15.46 -23.19 8.41
N GLU A 336 -16.10 -24.16 9.06
CA GLU A 336 -17.32 -24.80 8.54
C GLU A 336 -18.43 -23.76 8.41
N GLN A 337 -18.61 -22.93 9.45
CA GLN A 337 -19.56 -21.81 9.38
C GLN A 337 -19.23 -20.81 8.27
N ALA A 338 -17.94 -20.54 8.02
CA ALA A 338 -17.53 -19.65 6.94
C ALA A 338 -17.82 -20.24 5.55
N LEU A 339 -17.67 -21.57 5.39
CA LEU A 339 -17.98 -22.27 4.14
C LEU A 339 -19.50 -22.36 3.89
N ASP A 340 -20.30 -22.48 4.93
CA ASP A 340 -21.77 -22.41 4.82
C ASP A 340 -22.26 -21.03 4.32
N ALA A 341 -21.42 -19.99 4.42
CA ALA A 341 -21.74 -18.62 4.03
C ALA A 341 -21.26 -18.22 2.61
N LEU A 342 -20.82 -19.17 1.79
CA LEU A 342 -20.39 -18.92 0.41
C LEU A 342 -21.52 -18.28 -0.43
N ALA A 343 -21.18 -17.24 -1.19
CA ALA A 343 -22.09 -16.53 -2.09
C ALA A 343 -21.36 -16.13 -3.38
N ASP A 344 -22.11 -15.90 -4.46
CA ASP A 344 -21.54 -15.41 -5.72
C ASP A 344 -20.96 -13.99 -5.54
N PRO A 345 -19.80 -13.68 -6.15
CA PRO A 345 -19.23 -12.34 -6.08
C PRO A 345 -20.11 -11.34 -6.85
N ASP A 346 -20.16 -10.10 -6.37
CA ASP A 346 -20.80 -9.01 -7.12
C ASP A 346 -20.00 -8.75 -8.39
N LEU A 347 -20.67 -8.86 -9.54
CA LEU A 347 -20.10 -8.53 -10.83
C LEU A 347 -20.36 -7.05 -11.04
N ASP A 348 -19.46 -6.19 -10.55
CA ASP A 348 -19.38 -4.77 -10.90
C ASP A 348 -19.10 -4.65 -12.41
N LEU A 349 -20.12 -4.91 -13.22
CA LEU A 349 -20.13 -4.66 -14.65
C LEU A 349 -20.43 -3.18 -14.82
N ASP A 350 -19.37 -2.38 -14.71
CA ASP A 350 -19.31 -1.02 -15.24
C ASP A 350 -19.49 -1.07 -16.77
N GLU A 351 -20.68 -1.42 -17.25
CA GLU A 351 -21.02 -1.22 -18.66
C GLU A 351 -21.19 0.29 -18.88
N PRO A 352 -20.37 0.90 -19.76
CA PRO A 352 -20.52 2.31 -20.04
C PRO A 352 -21.89 2.57 -20.65
N ALA A 353 -22.69 3.39 -19.99
CA ALA A 353 -23.89 3.96 -20.59
C ALA A 353 -23.50 4.69 -21.89
N ALA A 354 -24.33 4.52 -22.93
CA ALA A 354 -24.15 5.24 -24.18
C ALA A 354 -24.19 6.76 -23.93
N ASP A 355 -23.26 7.50 -24.50
CA ASP A 355 -23.20 8.95 -24.36
C ASP A 355 -24.51 9.57 -24.89
N THR A 356 -25.30 10.19 -24.01
CA THR A 356 -26.40 11.06 -24.42
C THR A 356 -25.83 12.42 -24.82
N GLU A 357 -25.66 12.66 -26.12
CA GLU A 357 -25.53 14.03 -26.63
C GLU A 357 -26.84 14.78 -26.39
N THR A 358 -26.91 15.53 -25.30
CA THR A 358 -28.02 16.44 -25.03
C THR A 358 -27.57 17.87 -25.28
N GLY A 359 -28.10 18.46 -26.36
CA GLY A 359 -28.06 19.90 -26.59
C GLY A 359 -28.27 20.26 -28.06
N THR A 360 -29.28 21.08 -28.35
CA THR A 360 -29.35 21.79 -29.63
C THR A 360 -28.20 22.80 -29.70
N ALA A 361 -27.42 22.78 -30.78
CA ALA A 361 -26.32 23.72 -30.97
C ALA A 361 -26.84 25.17 -30.85
N PRO A 362 -26.18 26.03 -30.04
CA PRO A 362 -26.59 27.43 -29.92
C PRO A 362 -26.53 28.14 -31.27
N THR A 363 -27.48 29.03 -31.53
CA THR A 363 -27.58 29.75 -32.81
C THR A 363 -27.44 31.26 -32.66
N ALA A 364 -27.72 31.82 -31.48
CA ALA A 364 -27.54 33.24 -31.24
C ALA A 364 -26.04 33.57 -30.99
N PRO A 365 -25.52 34.71 -31.50
CA PRO A 365 -24.12 35.10 -31.30
C PRO A 365 -23.67 35.14 -29.84
N LEU A 366 -24.55 35.57 -28.92
CA LEU A 366 -24.23 35.62 -27.49
C LEU A 366 -24.05 34.21 -26.90
N ASP A 367 -24.96 33.28 -27.23
CA ASP A 367 -24.91 31.90 -26.75
C ASP A 367 -23.67 31.16 -27.29
N LEU A 368 -23.28 31.45 -28.53
CA LEU A 368 -22.04 30.92 -29.14
C LEU A 368 -20.78 31.41 -28.41
N ILE A 369 -20.77 32.67 -27.95
CA ILE A 369 -19.67 33.21 -27.15
C ILE A 369 -19.60 32.53 -25.78
N LEU A 370 -20.74 32.34 -25.12
CA LEU A 370 -20.81 31.70 -23.80
C LEU A 370 -20.46 30.21 -23.87
N ASP A 371 -20.93 29.47 -24.88
CA ASP A 371 -20.56 28.06 -25.08
C ASP A 371 -19.04 27.92 -25.30
N CYS A 372 -18.45 28.78 -26.13
CA CYS A 372 -17.01 28.79 -26.35
C CYS A 372 -16.24 29.09 -25.05
N ALA A 373 -16.67 30.09 -24.27
CA ALA A 373 -16.09 30.42 -22.98
C ALA A 373 -16.13 29.22 -22.00
N GLN A 374 -17.27 28.54 -21.92
CA GLN A 374 -17.47 27.38 -21.05
C GLN A 374 -16.58 26.18 -21.41
N ARG A 375 -16.18 26.06 -22.68
CA ARG A 375 -15.26 24.99 -23.16
C ARG A 375 -13.81 25.16 -22.70
N ALA A 376 -13.45 26.29 -22.09
CA ALA A 376 -12.11 26.53 -21.60
C ALA A 376 -11.61 25.42 -20.65
N PRO A 377 -10.31 25.12 -20.65
CA PRO A 377 -9.75 24.12 -19.73
C PRO A 377 -9.75 24.64 -18.29
N SER A 378 -9.99 23.74 -17.34
CA SER A 378 -9.84 23.99 -15.89
C SER A 378 -9.29 22.74 -15.20
N GLY A 379 -8.62 22.94 -14.06
CA GLY A 379 -8.14 21.84 -13.21
C GLY A 379 -9.30 20.93 -12.79
N GLY A 380 -9.15 19.62 -12.88
CA GLY A 380 -10.23 18.66 -12.58
C GLY A 380 -11.50 18.82 -13.44
N ASN A 381 -11.49 19.66 -14.49
CA ASN A 381 -12.70 20.10 -15.19
C ASN A 381 -13.78 20.70 -14.26
N ILE A 382 -13.37 21.31 -13.14
CA ILE A 382 -14.30 21.84 -12.12
C ILE A 382 -14.99 23.14 -12.54
N GLN A 383 -14.51 23.78 -13.62
CA GLN A 383 -15.08 24.99 -14.21
C GLN A 383 -15.29 26.08 -13.14
N PRO A 384 -14.20 26.63 -12.57
CA PRO A 384 -14.22 27.43 -11.34
C PRO A 384 -14.70 28.87 -11.56
N TRP A 385 -15.74 29.04 -12.36
CA TRP A 385 -16.29 30.32 -12.74
C TRP A 385 -17.81 30.28 -12.75
N SER A 386 -18.38 31.45 -12.47
CA SER A 386 -19.77 31.79 -12.78
C SER A 386 -19.79 32.71 -14.00
N LEU A 387 -20.75 32.49 -14.89
CA LEU A 387 -20.98 33.34 -16.06
C LEU A 387 -22.18 34.23 -15.80
N HIS A 388 -21.97 35.54 -15.90
CA HIS A 388 -23.04 36.54 -15.87
C HIS A 388 -23.02 37.31 -17.18
N THR A 389 -24.17 37.44 -17.83
CA THR A 389 -24.27 38.08 -19.14
C THR A 389 -25.38 39.13 -19.18
N THR A 390 -25.12 40.20 -19.92
CA THR A 390 -26.08 41.20 -20.38
C THR A 390 -25.89 41.40 -21.89
N GLU A 391 -26.77 42.16 -22.55
CA GLU A 391 -26.60 42.46 -23.98
C GLU A 391 -25.30 43.21 -24.31
N GLN A 392 -24.67 43.85 -23.31
CA GLN A 392 -23.50 44.72 -23.47
C GLN A 392 -22.22 44.15 -22.84
N GLU A 393 -22.31 43.13 -21.98
CA GLU A 393 -21.17 42.68 -21.19
C GLU A 393 -21.29 41.20 -20.81
N ILE A 394 -20.16 40.49 -20.88
CA ILE A 394 -19.99 39.14 -20.32
C ILE A 394 -18.99 39.24 -19.16
N ARG A 395 -19.38 38.73 -17.99
CA ARG A 395 -18.53 38.61 -16.81
C ARG A 395 -18.29 37.13 -16.50
N ILE A 396 -17.02 36.79 -16.33
CA ILE A 396 -16.55 35.47 -15.91
C ILE A 396 -15.92 35.67 -14.54
N THR A 397 -16.63 35.29 -13.50
CA THR A 397 -16.23 35.54 -12.11
C THR A 397 -15.73 34.25 -11.48
N LEU A 398 -14.52 34.27 -10.94
CA LEU A 398 -13.94 33.16 -10.20
C LEU A 398 -14.84 32.83 -9.01
N ASP A 399 -15.24 31.56 -8.91
CA ASP A 399 -16.11 31.08 -7.86
C ASP A 399 -15.30 30.25 -6.84
N PRO A 400 -15.05 30.79 -5.62
CA PRO A 400 -14.18 30.16 -4.64
C PRO A 400 -14.66 28.79 -4.14
N GLN A 401 -15.93 28.42 -4.39
CA GLN A 401 -16.45 27.11 -3.99
C GLN A 401 -15.84 25.97 -4.82
N TYR A 402 -15.34 26.26 -6.03
CA TYR A 402 -14.72 25.30 -6.92
C TYR A 402 -13.19 25.44 -6.84
N THR A 403 -12.61 24.88 -5.78
CA THR A 403 -11.16 24.89 -5.57
C THR A 403 -10.68 23.59 -4.93
N THR A 404 -9.36 23.37 -4.93
CA THR A 404 -8.69 22.24 -4.28
C THR A 404 -7.48 22.76 -3.52
N ALA A 405 -6.87 21.96 -2.65
CA ALA A 405 -5.66 22.37 -1.96
C ALA A 405 -4.53 22.75 -2.93
N MET A 406 -4.42 22.05 -4.07
CA MET A 406 -3.43 22.35 -5.11
C MET A 406 -3.63 23.70 -5.80
N ASP A 407 -4.84 24.27 -5.76
CA ASP A 407 -5.15 25.59 -6.30
C ASP A 407 -4.80 26.70 -5.28
N THR A 408 -3.55 26.70 -4.81
CA THR A 408 -3.06 27.61 -3.77
C THR A 408 -3.31 29.06 -4.15
N GLY A 409 -4.11 29.76 -3.35
CA GLY A 409 -4.45 31.16 -3.59
C GLY A 409 -5.29 31.40 -4.85
N TYR A 410 -6.01 30.39 -5.33
CA TYR A 410 -6.86 30.44 -6.53
C TYR A 410 -6.10 30.70 -7.84
N ARG A 411 -4.77 30.46 -7.87
CA ARG A 411 -3.91 30.78 -9.01
C ARG A 411 -4.25 29.93 -10.24
N GLY A 412 -4.50 28.64 -10.07
CA GLY A 412 -4.95 27.74 -11.13
C GLY A 412 -6.36 28.08 -11.61
N SER A 413 -7.26 28.46 -10.70
CA SER A 413 -8.58 28.98 -11.06
C SER A 413 -8.50 30.29 -11.85
N ALA A 414 -7.57 31.18 -11.52
CA ALA A 414 -7.32 32.40 -12.27
C ALA A 414 -6.82 32.12 -13.69
N VAL A 415 -5.89 31.16 -13.87
CA VAL A 415 -5.49 30.68 -15.22
C VAL A 415 -6.71 30.19 -16.01
N ALA A 416 -7.61 29.45 -15.36
CA ALA A 416 -8.80 28.92 -15.99
C ALA A 416 -9.79 30.02 -16.42
N VAL A 417 -10.04 31.03 -15.57
CA VAL A 417 -10.83 32.24 -15.91
C VAL A 417 -10.21 33.01 -17.07
N GLY A 418 -8.89 33.13 -17.09
CA GLY A 418 -8.14 33.73 -18.19
C GLY A 418 -8.35 33.02 -19.53
N ALA A 419 -8.27 31.69 -19.52
CA ALA A 419 -8.54 30.88 -20.70
C ALA A 419 -10.00 30.98 -21.16
N ALA A 420 -10.96 31.06 -20.23
CA ALA A 420 -12.37 31.29 -20.53
C ALA A 420 -12.61 32.65 -21.19
N LEU A 421 -11.96 33.72 -20.69
CA LEU A 421 -12.01 35.04 -21.32
C LEU A 421 -11.41 35.02 -22.73
N TYR A 422 -10.29 34.34 -22.93
CA TYR A 422 -9.69 34.21 -24.26
C TYR A 422 -10.63 33.50 -25.22
N ASN A 423 -11.24 32.39 -24.82
CA ASN A 423 -12.26 31.70 -25.61
C ASN A 423 -13.47 32.60 -25.93
N ALA A 424 -13.93 33.41 -24.97
CA ALA A 424 -15.01 34.36 -25.17
C ALA A 424 -14.61 35.44 -26.20
N ARG A 425 -13.40 36.00 -26.11
CA ARG A 425 -12.88 36.97 -27.07
C ARG A 425 -12.78 36.35 -28.46
N VAL A 426 -12.25 35.14 -28.59
CA VAL A 426 -12.12 34.38 -29.84
C VAL A 426 -13.48 34.24 -30.54
N ALA A 427 -14.50 33.80 -29.81
CA ALA A 427 -15.85 33.70 -30.34
C ALA A 427 -16.44 35.07 -30.67
N ALA A 428 -16.22 36.08 -29.82
CA ALA A 428 -16.71 37.44 -30.06
C ALA A 428 -16.10 38.04 -31.33
N ALA A 429 -14.82 37.80 -31.63
CA ALA A 429 -14.19 38.22 -32.87
C ALA A 429 -14.77 37.51 -34.10
N ALA A 430 -15.01 36.20 -34.00
CA ALA A 430 -15.60 35.41 -35.09
C ALA A 430 -17.05 35.82 -35.44
N HIS A 431 -17.75 36.47 -34.51
CA HIS A 431 -19.13 36.92 -34.65
C HIS A 431 -19.28 38.45 -34.68
N ASP A 432 -18.20 39.21 -34.91
CA ASP A 432 -18.18 40.68 -34.99
C ASP A 432 -18.73 41.40 -33.73
N ARG A 433 -18.51 40.82 -32.55
CA ARG A 433 -18.92 41.33 -31.23
C ARG A 433 -17.75 41.68 -30.32
N LEU A 434 -16.52 41.66 -30.81
CA LEU A 434 -15.34 41.94 -29.99
C LEU A 434 -15.36 43.38 -29.46
N GLY A 435 -14.98 43.54 -28.20
CA GLY A 435 -14.78 44.83 -27.56
C GLY A 435 -13.71 44.76 -26.46
N PRO A 436 -13.55 45.82 -25.65
CA PRO A 436 -12.51 45.88 -24.64
C PRO A 436 -12.79 44.90 -23.50
N HIS A 437 -11.71 44.43 -22.86
CA HIS A 437 -11.79 43.55 -21.70
C HIS A 437 -10.86 44.03 -20.58
N GLU A 438 -11.19 43.65 -19.35
CA GLU A 438 -10.39 43.95 -18.17
C GLU A 438 -10.48 42.81 -17.14
N PHE A 439 -9.44 42.72 -16.29
CA PHE A 439 -9.43 41.86 -15.10
C PHE A 439 -9.59 42.73 -13.86
N ILE A 440 -10.54 42.37 -13.01
CA ILE A 440 -10.92 43.11 -11.80
C ILE A 440 -10.70 42.19 -10.61
N GLU A 441 -9.80 42.56 -9.70
CA GLU A 441 -9.64 41.91 -8.40
C GLU A 441 -10.42 42.71 -7.35
N SER A 442 -11.22 42.03 -6.54
CA SER A 442 -12.02 42.66 -5.50
C SER A 442 -12.13 41.77 -4.25
N PRO A 443 -12.41 42.34 -3.06
CA PRO A 443 -12.64 41.54 -1.86
C PRO A 443 -13.85 40.60 -1.96
N ASP A 444 -14.89 41.00 -2.71
CA ASP A 444 -16.16 40.25 -2.83
C ASP A 444 -16.08 39.12 -3.87
N ALA A 445 -15.20 39.26 -4.86
CA ALA A 445 -14.91 38.27 -5.89
C ALA A 445 -13.41 38.28 -6.19
N PRO A 446 -12.66 37.18 -5.91
CA PRO A 446 -11.19 37.19 -6.00
C PRO A 446 -10.67 37.64 -7.36
N LEU A 447 -11.38 37.28 -8.44
CA LEU A 447 -11.07 37.70 -9.79
C LEU A 447 -12.34 37.69 -10.65
N THR A 448 -12.55 38.76 -11.42
CA THR A 448 -13.55 38.81 -12.49
C THR A 448 -12.90 39.25 -13.79
N ALA A 449 -13.15 38.51 -14.87
CA ALA A 449 -12.86 38.93 -16.22
C ALA A 449 -14.13 39.52 -16.85
N ALA A 450 -14.06 40.78 -17.29
CA ALA A 450 -15.17 41.45 -17.96
C ALA A 450 -14.84 41.69 -19.43
N LEU A 451 -15.72 41.28 -20.34
CA LEU A 451 -15.68 41.56 -21.78
C LEU A 451 -16.87 42.42 -22.15
N ARG A 452 -16.62 43.67 -22.57
CA ARG A 452 -17.66 44.54 -23.09
C ARG A 452 -17.89 44.22 -24.57
N LEU A 453 -19.11 43.85 -24.92
CA LEU A 453 -19.47 43.47 -26.28
C LEU A 453 -19.59 44.73 -27.15
N GLY A 454 -18.93 44.68 -28.31
CA GLY A 454 -18.91 45.78 -29.27
C GLY A 454 -19.38 45.34 -30.66
N THR A 455 -18.86 46.02 -31.67
CA THR A 455 -19.00 45.67 -33.10
C THR A 455 -17.63 45.42 -33.75
N GLY A 456 -16.60 45.13 -32.94
CA GLY A 456 -15.25 44.91 -33.40
C GLY A 456 -15.00 43.48 -33.85
N THR A 457 -13.92 43.28 -34.60
CA THR A 457 -13.40 41.97 -35.00
C THR A 457 -11.87 41.99 -34.97
N ASP A 458 -11.27 40.80 -34.89
CA ASP A 458 -9.83 40.57 -35.01
C ASP A 458 -9.65 39.27 -35.83
N PRO A 459 -9.17 39.34 -37.08
CA PRO A 459 -9.06 38.17 -37.95
C PRO A 459 -8.16 37.06 -37.41
N GLU A 460 -7.08 37.41 -36.69
CA GLU A 460 -6.19 36.40 -36.10
C GLU A 460 -6.90 35.66 -34.97
N LEU A 461 -7.59 36.41 -34.12
CA LEU A 461 -8.35 35.86 -33.01
C LEU A 461 -9.57 35.04 -33.49
N ALA A 462 -10.28 35.52 -34.51
CA ALA A 462 -11.43 34.84 -35.10
C ALA A 462 -11.03 33.48 -35.71
N ALA A 463 -9.82 33.36 -36.27
CA ALA A 463 -9.30 32.11 -36.81
C ALA A 463 -9.15 31.00 -35.75
N ASP A 464 -9.03 31.36 -34.47
CA ASP A 464 -8.92 30.42 -33.34
C ASP A 464 -10.25 29.75 -32.99
N TYR A 465 -11.39 30.30 -33.40
CA TYR A 465 -12.72 29.84 -33.00
C TYR A 465 -13.01 28.35 -33.27
N PRO A 466 -12.82 27.80 -34.48
CA PRO A 466 -13.06 26.38 -34.71
C PRO A 466 -12.15 25.47 -33.87
N TYR A 467 -10.93 25.91 -33.56
CA TYR A 467 -9.99 25.16 -32.73
C TYR A 467 -10.36 25.24 -31.25
N ALA A 468 -10.84 26.39 -30.77
CA ALA A 468 -11.33 26.54 -29.40
C ALA A 468 -12.50 25.58 -29.10
N LEU A 469 -13.41 25.38 -30.07
CA LEU A 469 -14.52 24.43 -29.94
C LEU A 469 -14.07 22.97 -30.00
N ALA A 470 -13.06 22.66 -30.82
CA ALA A 470 -12.52 21.31 -31.00
C ALA A 470 -11.47 20.91 -29.95
N ARG A 471 -11.02 21.85 -29.11
CA ARG A 471 -9.93 21.64 -28.17
C ARG A 471 -10.25 20.51 -27.18
N GLU A 472 -9.34 19.55 -27.11
CA GLU A 472 -9.38 18.45 -26.15
C GLU A 472 -8.09 18.33 -25.33
N THR A 473 -8.20 17.61 -24.21
CA THR A 473 -7.06 17.11 -23.43
C THR A 473 -6.79 15.68 -23.88
N ASN A 474 -5.58 15.39 -24.32
CA ASN A 474 -5.23 14.07 -24.85
C ASN A 474 -4.14 13.43 -24.02
N ARG A 475 -4.49 12.35 -23.31
CA ARG A 475 -3.63 11.65 -22.35
C ARG A 475 -2.99 10.38 -22.90
N ARG A 476 -3.11 10.11 -24.21
CA ARG A 476 -2.52 8.92 -24.84
C ARG A 476 -1.00 8.95 -24.78
N ILE A 477 -0.42 7.75 -24.79
CA ILE A 477 1.04 7.57 -24.92
C ILE A 477 1.47 8.08 -26.30
N GLY A 478 2.53 8.89 -26.30
CA GLY A 478 3.11 9.44 -27.52
C GLY A 478 4.15 8.50 -28.12
N HIS A 479 4.69 8.83 -29.29
CA HIS A 479 5.81 8.10 -29.88
C HIS A 479 7.15 8.84 -29.80
N GLY A 480 7.25 9.91 -29.01
CA GLY A 480 8.51 10.64 -28.76
C GLY A 480 9.11 11.37 -29.97
N GLY A 481 8.33 11.63 -31.03
CA GLY A 481 8.82 12.34 -32.21
C GLY A 481 9.27 13.76 -31.90
N ARG A 482 10.38 14.22 -32.49
CA ARG A 482 10.91 15.58 -32.26
C ARG A 482 9.96 16.65 -32.81
N ILE A 483 9.68 17.69 -32.01
CA ILE A 483 8.94 18.86 -32.48
C ILE A 483 9.87 19.72 -33.37
N PRO A 484 9.48 20.06 -34.62
CA PRO A 484 10.25 20.94 -35.47
C PRO A 484 10.44 22.33 -34.86
N GLU A 485 11.61 22.94 -35.06
CA GLU A 485 11.93 24.28 -34.53
C GLU A 485 10.91 25.36 -34.94
N PRO A 486 10.40 25.40 -36.19
CA PRO A 486 9.36 26.37 -36.55
C PRO A 486 8.07 26.21 -35.75
N VAL A 487 7.72 24.99 -35.35
CA VAL A 487 6.55 24.72 -34.51
C VAL A 487 6.80 25.25 -33.10
N LEU A 488 7.94 24.94 -32.49
CA LEU A 488 8.29 25.46 -31.15
C LEU A 488 8.36 26.99 -31.12
N SER A 489 8.97 27.60 -32.14
CA SER A 489 9.00 29.06 -32.31
C SER A 489 7.60 29.65 -32.46
N GLY A 490 6.70 28.97 -33.18
CA GLY A 490 5.30 29.36 -33.31
C GLY A 490 4.54 29.30 -31.98
N LEU A 491 4.81 28.28 -31.14
CA LEU A 491 4.25 28.20 -29.78
C LEU A 491 4.78 29.34 -28.90
N ALA A 492 6.07 29.67 -28.99
CA ALA A 492 6.66 30.77 -28.24
C ALA A 492 6.09 32.13 -28.67
N ALA A 493 5.89 32.33 -29.97
CA ALA A 493 5.23 33.52 -30.50
C ALA A 493 3.79 33.64 -30.01
N ALA A 494 3.03 32.54 -30.00
CA ALA A 494 1.67 32.48 -29.48
C ALA A 494 1.58 32.89 -27.99
N ALA A 495 2.54 32.45 -27.16
CA ALA A 495 2.64 32.90 -25.78
C ALA A 495 2.96 34.40 -25.69
N GLY A 496 3.90 34.87 -26.53
CA GLY A 496 4.34 36.26 -26.57
C GLY A 496 3.24 37.26 -26.91
N THR A 497 2.27 36.90 -27.76
CA THR A 497 1.16 37.81 -28.11
C THR A 497 0.28 38.16 -26.91
N GLU A 498 0.19 37.27 -25.92
CA GLU A 498 -0.53 37.52 -24.66
C GLU A 498 0.44 37.91 -23.51
N ASN A 499 1.62 38.44 -23.84
CA ASN A 499 2.68 38.87 -22.91
C ASN A 499 3.24 37.78 -21.99
N ALA A 500 3.12 36.50 -22.37
CA ALA A 500 3.71 35.37 -21.67
C ALA A 500 5.01 34.90 -22.34
N GLN A 501 5.67 33.93 -21.70
CA GLN A 501 6.88 33.28 -22.18
C GLN A 501 6.65 31.77 -22.26
N LEU A 502 7.38 31.10 -23.15
CA LEU A 502 7.37 29.65 -23.28
C LEU A 502 8.72 29.09 -22.84
N ARG A 503 8.70 28.14 -21.92
CA ARG A 503 9.85 27.36 -21.46
C ARG A 503 9.66 25.91 -21.89
N ALA A 504 10.69 25.23 -22.37
CA ALA A 504 10.52 23.90 -22.97
C ALA A 504 11.68 22.94 -22.64
N ALA A 505 11.31 21.76 -22.14
CA ALA A 505 12.18 20.60 -22.03
C ALA A 505 11.91 19.66 -23.23
N THR A 506 12.86 19.55 -24.14
CA THR A 506 12.72 18.76 -25.39
C THR A 506 13.79 17.68 -25.56
N SER A 507 14.90 17.76 -24.81
CA SER A 507 15.97 16.76 -24.89
C SER A 507 15.57 15.47 -24.16
N PRO A 508 16.03 14.29 -24.59
CA PRO A 508 15.74 13.03 -23.90
C PRO A 508 16.18 13.03 -22.42
N ALA A 509 17.28 13.72 -22.10
CA ALA A 509 17.75 13.85 -20.71
C ALA A 509 16.83 14.74 -19.87
N ALA A 510 16.40 15.89 -20.41
CA ALA A 510 15.47 16.79 -19.74
C ALA A 510 14.08 16.14 -19.55
N LEU A 511 13.58 15.41 -20.57
CA LEU A 511 12.32 14.67 -20.48
C LEU A 511 12.35 13.58 -19.42
N ARG A 512 13.44 12.79 -19.32
CA ARG A 512 13.60 11.81 -18.23
C ARG A 512 13.65 12.48 -16.86
N ALA A 513 14.39 13.58 -16.72
CA ALA A 513 14.46 14.31 -15.46
C ALA A 513 13.09 14.89 -15.05
N MET A 514 12.33 15.41 -16.02
CA MET A 514 10.98 15.92 -15.81
C MET A 514 9.99 14.80 -15.47
N ALA A 515 10.12 13.63 -16.12
CA ALA A 515 9.30 12.45 -15.83
C ALA A 515 9.44 12.03 -14.36
N GLU A 516 10.67 11.99 -13.82
CA GLU A 516 10.89 11.68 -12.40
C GLU A 516 10.30 12.75 -11.48
N VAL A 517 10.46 14.04 -11.81
CA VAL A 517 9.91 15.12 -10.99
C VAL A 517 8.37 15.05 -10.91
N LEU A 518 7.71 14.82 -12.05
CA LEU A 518 6.25 14.73 -12.10
C LEU A 518 5.74 13.43 -11.46
N ALA A 519 6.43 12.30 -11.67
CA ALA A 519 6.11 11.03 -11.02
C ALA A 519 6.22 11.11 -9.49
N ASP A 520 7.29 11.73 -8.98
CA ASP A 520 7.50 11.93 -7.55
C ASP A 520 6.46 12.89 -6.94
N SER A 521 6.09 13.93 -7.70
CA SER A 521 4.99 14.83 -7.31
C SER A 521 3.67 14.08 -7.20
N ASP A 522 3.33 13.24 -8.18
CA ASP A 522 2.10 12.43 -8.15
C ASP A 522 2.12 11.42 -6.99
N GLN A 523 3.27 10.80 -6.70
CA GLN A 523 3.42 9.95 -5.51
C GLN A 523 3.05 10.74 -4.23
N VAL A 524 3.52 11.98 -4.07
CA VAL A 524 3.12 12.83 -2.93
C VAL A 524 1.62 13.12 -2.95
N ARG A 525 1.01 13.34 -4.12
CA ARG A 525 -0.44 13.54 -4.25
C ARG A 525 -1.22 12.33 -3.74
N TYR A 526 -0.82 11.11 -4.12
CA TYR A 526 -1.45 9.87 -3.64
C TYR A 526 -1.26 9.63 -2.13
N LEU A 527 -0.07 9.92 -1.60
CA LEU A 527 0.27 9.62 -0.20
C LEU A 527 -0.19 10.70 0.79
N THR A 528 -0.63 11.86 0.31
CA THR A 528 -1.16 12.93 1.16
C THR A 528 -2.68 12.78 1.29
N PRO A 529 -3.25 12.51 2.48
CA PRO A 529 -4.66 12.14 2.62
C PRO A 529 -5.66 13.15 2.04
N GLN A 530 -5.41 14.46 2.18
CA GLN A 530 -6.28 15.49 1.61
C GLN A 530 -6.20 15.49 0.07
N LEU A 531 -4.99 15.53 -0.48
CA LEU A 531 -4.76 15.57 -1.93
C LEU A 531 -5.29 14.32 -2.63
N HIS A 532 -5.16 13.16 -1.99
CA HIS A 532 -5.69 11.88 -2.47
C HIS A 532 -7.21 11.91 -2.58
N ARG A 533 -7.91 12.36 -1.53
CA ARG A 533 -9.38 12.49 -1.56
C ARG A 533 -9.84 13.45 -2.64
N GLU A 534 -9.21 14.62 -2.75
CA GLU A 534 -9.56 15.63 -3.74
C GLU A 534 -9.33 15.11 -5.18
N MET A 535 -8.20 14.45 -5.42
CA MET A 535 -7.88 13.83 -6.71
C MET A 535 -8.94 12.81 -7.17
N PHE A 536 -9.40 11.94 -6.28
CA PHE A 536 -10.42 10.95 -6.64
C PHE A 536 -11.84 11.55 -6.70
N ALA A 537 -12.11 12.65 -5.99
CA ALA A 537 -13.35 13.41 -6.12
C ALA A 537 -13.47 14.13 -7.48
N GLU A 538 -12.34 14.40 -8.15
CA GLU A 538 -12.32 14.93 -9.53
C GLU A 538 -12.71 13.87 -10.58
N MET A 539 -12.68 12.58 -10.27
CA MET A 539 -12.93 11.52 -11.27
C MET A 539 -14.43 11.24 -11.45
N ARG A 540 -14.83 10.90 -12.67
CA ARG A 540 -16.18 10.41 -13.01
C ARG A 540 -16.09 8.99 -13.55
N TRP A 541 -16.80 8.09 -12.88
CA TRP A 541 -16.90 6.67 -13.18
C TRP A 541 -18.09 6.41 -14.11
N PRO A 542 -18.16 5.23 -14.75
CA PRO A 542 -19.32 4.86 -15.55
C PRO A 542 -20.64 5.04 -14.75
N GLY A 543 -21.58 5.80 -15.31
CA GLY A 543 -22.86 6.13 -14.67
C GLY A 543 -22.91 7.46 -13.90
N ASP A 544 -21.77 8.11 -13.65
CA ASP A 544 -21.73 9.44 -13.02
C ASP A 544 -22.17 10.56 -13.98
N ASP A 545 -22.56 11.73 -13.43
CA ASP A 545 -22.75 12.95 -14.23
C ASP A 545 -21.39 13.44 -14.78
N LEU A 546 -21.30 13.53 -16.10
CA LEU A 546 -20.08 13.92 -16.81
C LEU A 546 -19.96 15.43 -17.00
N SER A 547 -20.95 16.24 -16.60
CA SER A 547 -21.00 17.70 -16.82
C SER A 547 -19.80 18.44 -16.20
N ASP A 548 -19.14 17.86 -15.21
CA ASP A 548 -17.85 18.26 -14.68
C ASP A 548 -16.96 17.05 -14.36
N GLY A 549 -15.78 17.28 -13.79
CA GLY A 549 -14.87 16.19 -13.47
C GLY A 549 -14.16 15.57 -14.68
N ILE A 550 -13.30 14.60 -14.40
CA ILE A 550 -12.51 13.86 -15.37
C ILE A 550 -13.15 12.49 -15.56
N ASP A 551 -13.79 12.30 -16.72
CA ASP A 551 -14.21 10.98 -17.17
C ASP A 551 -13.00 10.03 -17.18
N THR A 552 -13.09 8.92 -16.44
CA THR A 552 -12.02 7.92 -16.34
C THR A 552 -11.65 7.29 -17.68
N ARG A 553 -12.55 7.29 -18.68
CA ARG A 553 -12.24 6.89 -20.07
C ARG A 553 -11.22 7.83 -20.72
N SER A 554 -11.22 9.12 -20.35
CA SER A 554 -10.30 10.15 -20.87
C SER A 554 -8.87 10.07 -20.28
N LEU A 555 -8.65 9.18 -19.31
CA LEU A 555 -7.33 8.89 -18.75
C LEU A 555 -6.50 7.97 -19.64
N GLU A 556 -7.13 7.29 -20.62
CA GLU A 556 -6.45 6.40 -21.57
C GLU A 556 -5.63 5.32 -20.84
N LEU A 557 -6.20 4.74 -19.78
CA LEU A 557 -5.55 3.74 -18.94
C LEU A 557 -5.50 2.38 -19.62
N ALA A 558 -4.33 1.75 -19.62
CA ALA A 558 -4.17 0.34 -19.95
C ALA A 558 -4.90 -0.56 -18.92
N PRO A 559 -5.22 -1.83 -19.23
CA PRO A 559 -5.96 -2.70 -18.33
C PRO A 559 -5.32 -2.87 -16.94
N ASP A 560 -4.00 -2.98 -16.89
CA ASP A 560 -3.19 -3.06 -15.67
C ASP A 560 -3.16 -1.73 -14.91
N GLU A 561 -3.02 -0.58 -15.60
CA GLU A 561 -3.15 0.75 -14.99
C GLU A 561 -4.53 0.97 -14.37
N ARG A 562 -5.59 0.46 -15.00
CA ARG A 562 -6.97 0.53 -14.47
C ARG A 562 -7.12 -0.29 -13.19
N ALA A 563 -6.56 -1.50 -13.15
CA ALA A 563 -6.53 -2.31 -11.93
C ALA A 563 -5.74 -1.62 -10.82
N ALA A 564 -4.58 -1.04 -11.15
CA ALA A 564 -3.78 -0.26 -10.21
C ALA A 564 -4.55 0.95 -9.67
N MET A 565 -5.32 1.65 -10.52
CA MET A 565 -6.17 2.78 -10.11
C MET A 565 -7.24 2.39 -9.09
N GLN A 566 -7.88 1.22 -9.25
CA GLN A 566 -8.87 0.71 -8.29
C GLN A 566 -8.24 0.46 -6.91
N ILE A 567 -7.02 -0.06 -6.87
CA ILE A 567 -6.26 -0.21 -5.63
C ILE A 567 -5.85 1.17 -5.09
N ALA A 568 -5.37 2.07 -5.95
CA ALA A 568 -4.88 3.38 -5.56
C ALA A 568 -5.99 4.28 -4.98
N ARG A 569 -7.26 4.05 -5.33
CA ARG A 569 -8.43 4.72 -4.75
C ARG A 569 -8.62 4.45 -3.25
N ARG A 570 -8.04 3.36 -2.73
CA ARG A 570 -8.18 2.96 -1.33
C ARG A 570 -7.26 3.76 -0.41
N ALA A 571 -7.85 4.65 0.39
CA ALA A 571 -7.12 5.47 1.36
C ALA A 571 -6.39 4.63 2.43
N ASP A 572 -6.93 3.47 2.81
CA ASP A 572 -6.27 2.55 3.74
C ASP A 572 -5.00 1.94 3.14
N VAL A 573 -4.98 1.67 1.83
CA VAL A 573 -3.77 1.22 1.12
C VAL A 573 -2.74 2.35 1.06
N MET A 574 -3.14 3.59 0.75
CA MET A 574 -2.20 4.72 0.71
C MET A 574 -1.56 4.99 2.08
N ALA A 575 -2.34 4.86 3.17
CA ALA A 575 -1.83 4.97 4.53
C ALA A 575 -0.77 3.90 4.85
N GLN A 576 -0.97 2.66 4.38
CA GLN A 576 0.03 1.60 4.53
C GLN A 576 1.31 1.92 3.74
N LEU A 577 1.19 2.30 2.46
CA LEU A 577 2.34 2.67 1.63
C LEU A 577 3.13 3.85 2.23
N HIS A 578 2.43 4.86 2.76
CA HIS A 578 3.06 5.95 3.50
C HIS A 578 3.85 5.43 4.70
N SER A 579 3.25 4.58 5.54
CA SER A 579 3.91 4.03 6.74
C SER A 579 5.13 3.15 6.43
N TRP A 580 5.17 2.56 5.23
CA TRP A 580 6.28 1.73 4.76
C TRP A 580 7.34 2.52 3.97
N SER A 581 7.16 3.85 3.81
CA SER A 581 7.96 4.68 2.91
C SER A 581 8.03 4.12 1.48
N ALA A 582 6.90 3.57 1.00
CA ALA A 582 6.76 2.89 -0.28
C ALA A 582 5.91 3.69 -1.29
N GLY A 583 5.53 3.06 -2.40
CA GLY A 583 4.63 3.65 -3.41
C GLY A 583 5.34 4.30 -4.59
N SER A 584 6.58 3.92 -4.91
CA SER A 584 7.31 4.42 -6.09
C SER A 584 6.54 4.22 -7.41
N ALA A 585 5.74 3.16 -7.48
CA ALA A 585 4.90 2.83 -8.63
C ALA A 585 3.71 3.81 -8.85
N LEU A 586 3.34 4.60 -7.82
CA LEU A 586 2.22 5.54 -7.91
C LEU A 586 2.48 6.67 -8.92
N GLY A 587 3.74 6.91 -9.29
CA GLY A 587 4.14 7.88 -10.29
C GLY A 587 4.27 7.31 -11.71
N ASP A 588 4.09 6.01 -11.92
CA ASP A 588 4.37 5.34 -13.21
C ASP A 588 3.54 5.92 -14.35
N TYR A 589 2.25 6.20 -14.09
CA TYR A 589 1.34 6.84 -15.05
C TYR A 589 1.93 8.14 -15.63
N ALA A 590 2.49 8.99 -14.77
CA ALA A 590 3.13 10.24 -15.18
C ALA A 590 4.48 9.99 -15.84
N ARG A 591 5.29 9.08 -15.28
CA ARG A 591 6.63 8.75 -15.81
C ARG A 591 6.56 8.27 -17.25
N ASP A 592 5.64 7.36 -17.57
CA ASP A 592 5.51 6.76 -18.90
C ASP A 592 4.97 7.74 -19.94
N ARG A 593 3.99 8.56 -19.54
CA ARG A 593 3.43 9.60 -20.42
C ARG A 593 4.46 10.67 -20.72
N VAL A 594 5.19 11.15 -19.72
CA VAL A 594 6.25 12.16 -19.94
C VAL A 594 7.41 11.56 -20.71
N GLY A 595 7.84 10.34 -20.40
CA GLY A 595 8.92 9.64 -21.10
C GLY A 595 8.64 9.39 -22.59
N SER A 596 7.37 9.25 -22.97
CA SER A 596 6.92 9.09 -24.37
C SER A 596 6.61 10.42 -25.09
N SER A 597 6.83 11.56 -24.44
CA SER A 597 6.48 12.88 -24.97
C SER A 597 7.49 13.44 -25.96
N SER A 598 7.02 14.39 -26.76
CA SER A 598 7.86 15.18 -27.66
C SER A 598 8.47 16.41 -26.96
N ALA A 599 7.74 16.98 -26.01
CA ALA A 599 8.19 18.07 -25.14
C ALA A 599 7.35 18.14 -23.86
N VAL A 600 7.93 18.68 -22.79
CA VAL A 600 7.18 19.29 -21.69
C VAL A 600 7.45 20.78 -21.73
N ILE A 601 6.38 21.57 -21.81
CA ILE A 601 6.47 23.02 -21.86
C ILE A 601 5.82 23.64 -20.61
N ALA A 602 6.30 24.81 -20.23
CA ALA A 602 5.67 25.66 -19.24
C ALA A 602 5.38 27.03 -19.85
N VAL A 603 4.15 27.51 -19.67
CA VAL A 603 3.79 28.89 -19.98
C VAL A 603 4.07 29.71 -18.72
N THR A 604 4.94 30.70 -18.84
CA THR A 604 5.38 31.54 -17.72
C THR A 604 5.06 33.01 -17.98
N PHE A 605 5.01 33.82 -16.93
CA PHE A 605 4.81 35.27 -17.04
C PHE A 605 5.65 36.00 -16.00
N ARG A 606 6.06 37.23 -16.31
CA ARG A 606 6.81 38.08 -15.37
C ARG A 606 5.90 38.58 -14.26
N ARG A 607 6.36 38.44 -13.01
CA ARG A 607 5.66 38.97 -11.83
C ARG A 607 5.72 40.49 -11.82
N GLU A 608 4.63 41.14 -11.42
CA GLU A 608 4.62 42.59 -11.22
C GLU A 608 5.48 42.98 -10.00
N PRO A 609 6.40 43.95 -10.13
CA PRO A 609 7.23 44.40 -9.01
C PRO A 609 6.37 44.92 -7.84
N GLY A 610 6.58 44.38 -6.65
CA GLY A 610 5.87 44.82 -5.42
C GLY A 610 4.57 44.09 -5.12
N VAL A 611 4.06 43.24 -6.03
CA VAL A 611 2.91 42.35 -5.77
C VAL A 611 3.42 40.97 -5.39
N GLN A 612 3.35 40.62 -4.10
CA GLN A 612 3.72 39.27 -3.66
C GLN A 612 2.84 38.23 -4.37
N GLY A 613 3.47 37.27 -5.06
CA GLY A 613 2.77 36.19 -5.75
C GLY A 613 2.18 36.52 -7.14
N GLY A 614 2.45 37.72 -7.70
CA GLY A 614 2.12 38.03 -9.10
C GLY A 614 0.67 38.48 -9.41
N GLY A 615 -0.21 38.55 -8.40
CA GLY A 615 -1.63 38.91 -8.56
C GLY A 615 -2.45 37.86 -9.33
N LEU A 616 -3.74 37.69 -9.03
CA LEU A 616 -4.58 36.75 -9.77
C LEU A 616 -4.75 37.19 -11.24
N ALA A 617 -4.76 38.49 -11.51
CA ALA A 617 -4.79 39.05 -12.85
C ALA A 617 -3.55 38.67 -13.69
N GLY A 618 -2.38 38.47 -13.05
CA GLY A 618 -1.18 37.94 -13.73
C GLY A 618 -1.40 36.53 -14.25
N TYR A 619 -1.90 35.63 -13.38
CA TYR A 619 -2.27 34.27 -13.77
C TYR A 619 -3.38 34.23 -14.81
N ALA A 620 -4.37 35.11 -14.72
CA ALA A 620 -5.46 35.18 -15.68
C ALA A 620 -5.00 35.63 -17.07
N ARG A 621 -4.12 36.64 -17.16
CA ARG A 621 -3.48 37.02 -18.43
C ARG A 621 -2.67 35.86 -19.02
N ALA A 622 -1.90 35.16 -18.19
CA ALA A 622 -1.18 33.97 -18.62
C ALA A 622 -2.10 32.81 -19.03
N GLY A 623 -3.32 32.73 -18.48
CA GLY A 623 -4.37 31.80 -18.90
C GLY A 623 -4.82 31.98 -20.34
N ALA A 624 -4.90 33.22 -20.82
CA ALA A 624 -5.14 33.50 -22.24
C ALA A 624 -3.99 32.96 -23.11
N ALA A 625 -2.75 33.17 -22.68
CA ALA A 625 -1.56 32.63 -23.35
C ALA A 625 -1.57 31.10 -23.40
N VAL A 626 -1.94 30.44 -22.30
CA VAL A 626 -2.11 28.97 -22.23
C VAL A 626 -3.12 28.51 -23.28
N GLY A 627 -4.28 29.16 -23.37
CA GLY A 627 -5.29 28.86 -24.39
C GLY A 627 -4.71 28.94 -25.79
N ARG A 628 -4.07 30.06 -26.13
CA ARG A 628 -3.48 30.30 -27.46
C ARG A 628 -2.37 29.30 -27.82
N VAL A 629 -1.47 29.02 -26.90
CA VAL A 629 -0.39 28.02 -27.07
C VAL A 629 -0.98 26.63 -27.32
N TRP A 630 -2.03 26.26 -26.58
CA TRP A 630 -2.70 24.96 -26.75
C TRP A 630 -3.34 24.84 -28.13
N LEU A 631 -4.05 25.86 -28.60
CA LEU A 631 -4.65 25.85 -29.95
C LEU A 631 -3.59 25.79 -31.04
N GLN A 632 -2.49 26.53 -30.89
CA GLN A 632 -1.37 26.49 -31.84
C GLN A 632 -0.67 25.13 -31.88
N ALA A 633 -0.55 24.45 -30.73
CA ALA A 633 -0.04 23.09 -30.68
C ALA A 633 -0.95 22.10 -31.43
N GLN A 634 -2.27 22.19 -31.22
CA GLN A 634 -3.24 21.36 -31.91
C GLN A 634 -3.25 21.58 -33.43
N ARG A 635 -3.16 22.84 -33.88
CA ARG A 635 -2.98 23.18 -35.31
C ARG A 635 -1.74 22.53 -35.93
N SER A 636 -0.71 22.33 -35.12
CA SER A 636 0.54 21.69 -35.51
C SER A 636 0.50 20.15 -35.39
N GLY A 637 -0.67 19.58 -35.11
CA GLY A 637 -0.87 18.12 -34.97
C GLY A 637 -0.40 17.54 -33.64
N LEU A 638 -0.17 18.37 -32.62
CA LEU A 638 0.27 17.91 -31.30
C LEU A 638 -0.92 17.63 -30.39
N ALA A 639 -0.90 16.46 -29.76
CA ALA A 639 -1.69 16.15 -28.58
C ALA A 639 -1.15 16.92 -27.38
N VAL A 640 -2.06 17.48 -26.57
CA VAL A 640 -1.74 18.34 -25.43
C VAL A 640 -2.41 17.80 -24.17
N GLN A 641 -1.64 17.70 -23.09
CA GLN A 641 -2.11 17.31 -21.76
C GLN A 641 -1.56 18.25 -20.69
N PRO A 642 -2.39 18.92 -19.88
CA PRO A 642 -1.92 19.56 -18.66
C PRO A 642 -1.40 18.54 -17.66
N MET A 643 -0.23 18.81 -17.09
CA MET A 643 0.38 17.98 -16.03
C MET A 643 0.88 18.88 -14.91
N SER A 644 -0.03 19.24 -14.00
CA SER A 644 0.27 20.17 -12.90
C SER A 644 0.86 19.41 -11.70
N PRO A 645 2.14 19.62 -11.34
CA PRO A 645 2.68 19.06 -10.11
C PRO A 645 2.02 19.68 -8.87
N VAL A 646 2.06 18.98 -7.74
CA VAL A 646 1.45 19.39 -6.46
C VAL A 646 1.92 20.77 -6.01
N PHE A 647 3.19 21.08 -6.23
CA PHE A 647 3.80 22.35 -5.83
C PHE A 647 3.58 23.50 -6.83
N LEU A 648 2.91 23.29 -7.97
CA LEU A 648 2.89 24.23 -9.10
C LEU A 648 2.51 25.65 -8.68
N PHE A 649 1.47 25.79 -7.87
CA PHE A 649 0.93 27.08 -7.44
C PHE A 649 1.41 27.54 -6.06
N SER A 650 2.30 26.78 -5.41
CA SER A 650 2.93 27.19 -4.14
C SER A 650 4.14 28.07 -4.40
N GLN A 651 4.16 29.26 -3.80
CA GLN A 651 5.20 30.27 -3.95
C GLN A 651 6.09 30.38 -2.71
N THR A 652 5.59 29.91 -1.57
CA THR A 652 6.25 30.03 -0.28
C THR A 652 6.38 28.67 0.41
N ARG A 653 7.34 28.58 1.33
CA ARG A 653 7.48 27.37 2.15
C ARG A 653 6.22 27.08 2.97
N THR A 654 5.59 28.10 3.53
CA THR A 654 4.34 27.98 4.29
C THR A 654 3.21 27.35 3.47
N GLU A 655 3.10 27.68 2.19
CA GLU A 655 2.12 27.06 1.29
C GLU A 655 2.43 25.58 1.03
N LEU A 656 3.71 25.20 0.87
CA LEU A 656 4.11 23.79 0.74
C LEU A 656 3.84 22.99 2.01
N ASP A 657 4.13 23.57 3.18
CA ASP A 657 3.83 22.96 4.47
C ASP A 657 2.32 22.77 4.66
N ALA A 658 1.49 23.72 4.19
CA ALA A 658 0.04 23.60 4.23
C ALA A 658 -0.50 22.52 3.28
N LEU A 659 0.12 22.33 2.11
CA LEU A 659 -0.27 21.30 1.15
C LEU A 659 -0.02 19.88 1.66
N SER A 660 1.19 19.64 2.17
CA SER A 660 1.59 18.32 2.65
C SER A 660 2.69 18.43 3.69
N PRO A 661 2.33 18.55 4.99
CA PRO A 661 3.31 18.70 6.06
C PRO A 661 4.37 17.59 6.08
N ALA A 662 3.98 16.35 5.76
CA ALA A 662 4.88 15.20 5.74
C ALA A 662 5.86 15.19 4.57
N TYR A 663 5.58 15.93 3.48
CA TYR A 663 6.35 15.89 2.24
C TYR A 663 6.83 17.27 1.77
N ALA A 664 6.70 18.32 2.58
CA ALA A 664 7.02 19.69 2.18
C ALA A 664 8.49 19.88 1.75
N ASP A 665 9.45 19.24 2.44
CA ASP A 665 10.88 19.26 2.03
C ASP A 665 11.09 18.60 0.66
N ARG A 666 10.40 17.47 0.43
CA ARG A 666 10.45 16.76 -0.85
C ARG A 666 9.84 17.63 -1.95
N LEU A 667 8.66 18.21 -1.72
CA LEU A 667 8.00 19.11 -2.67
C LEU A 667 8.86 20.34 -2.98
N SER A 668 9.54 20.92 -1.99
CA SER A 668 10.48 22.04 -2.20
C SER A 668 11.65 21.62 -3.09
N THR A 669 12.21 20.43 -2.87
CA THR A 669 13.31 19.90 -3.70
C THR A 669 12.87 19.64 -5.13
N LEU A 670 11.68 19.04 -5.30
CA LEU A 670 11.08 18.78 -6.61
C LEU A 670 10.80 20.10 -7.35
N GLN A 671 10.30 21.13 -6.65
CA GLN A 671 10.05 22.44 -7.23
C GLN A 671 11.33 23.10 -7.74
N SER A 672 12.41 23.11 -6.94
CA SER A 672 13.70 23.67 -7.38
C SER A 672 14.23 22.96 -8.63
N ARG A 673 14.20 21.63 -8.63
CA ARG A 673 14.63 20.81 -9.79
C ARG A 673 13.74 21.04 -11.02
N PHE A 674 12.44 21.17 -10.82
CA PHE A 674 11.48 21.49 -11.87
C PHE A 674 11.80 22.81 -12.57
N LEU A 675 12.04 23.87 -11.79
CA LEU A 675 12.36 25.21 -12.31
C LEU A 675 13.72 25.22 -13.02
N GLU A 676 14.71 24.47 -12.52
CA GLU A 676 16.02 24.30 -13.14
C GLU A 676 15.92 23.63 -14.51
N ILE A 677 15.18 22.52 -14.63
CA ILE A 677 15.03 21.77 -15.89
C ILE A 677 14.39 22.64 -16.99
N LEU A 678 13.45 23.50 -16.61
CA LEU A 678 12.75 24.40 -17.53
C LEU A 678 13.42 25.77 -17.67
N GLU A 679 14.52 26.01 -16.98
CA GLU A 679 15.24 27.28 -16.97
C GLU A 679 14.32 28.47 -16.66
N VAL A 680 13.41 28.31 -15.69
CA VAL A 680 12.46 29.36 -15.28
C VAL A 680 13.20 30.40 -14.41
N PRO A 681 13.29 31.67 -14.84
CA PRO A 681 13.95 32.71 -14.05
C PRO A 681 13.17 33.05 -12.79
N GLU A 682 13.86 33.51 -11.74
CA GLU A 682 13.23 33.88 -10.48
C GLU A 682 12.12 34.93 -10.64
N GLN A 683 12.24 35.88 -11.56
CA GLN A 683 11.22 36.92 -11.78
C GLN A 683 9.95 36.41 -12.47
N GLU A 684 9.91 35.17 -12.96
CA GLU A 684 8.76 34.58 -13.64
C GLU A 684 7.95 33.66 -12.71
N SER A 685 6.67 33.50 -13.02
CA SER A 685 5.78 32.51 -12.41
C SER A 685 5.25 31.57 -13.48
N VAL A 686 5.04 30.31 -13.11
CA VAL A 686 4.52 29.28 -14.01
C VAL A 686 3.00 29.28 -13.94
N ALA A 687 2.34 29.51 -15.07
CA ALA A 687 0.89 29.49 -15.15
C ALA A 687 0.37 28.06 -15.36
N LEU A 688 0.96 27.31 -16.29
CA LEU A 688 0.58 25.92 -16.54
C LEU A 688 1.72 25.15 -17.20
N VAL A 689 1.75 23.85 -16.91
CA VAL A 689 2.67 22.89 -17.52
C VAL A 689 1.88 22.00 -18.47
N LEU A 690 2.35 21.90 -19.71
CA LEU A 690 1.72 21.10 -20.75
C LEU A 690 2.71 20.08 -21.29
N ARG A 691 2.27 18.83 -21.34
CA ARG A 691 2.89 17.76 -22.10
C ARG A 691 2.43 17.86 -23.55
N LEU A 692 3.39 17.83 -24.48
CA LEU A 692 3.16 17.80 -25.92
C LEU A 692 3.63 16.46 -26.49
N SER A 693 2.81 15.82 -27.31
CA SER A 693 3.20 14.59 -28.00
C SER A 693 2.52 14.48 -29.37
N TYR A 694 3.09 13.65 -30.24
CA TYR A 694 2.34 13.12 -31.37
C TYR A 694 1.68 11.79 -30.95
N ALA A 695 0.35 11.78 -30.91
CA ALA A 695 -0.45 10.64 -30.47
C ALA A 695 -1.75 10.54 -31.28
N ALA A 696 -2.43 9.40 -31.22
CA ALA A 696 -3.77 9.26 -31.77
C ALA A 696 -4.76 10.19 -31.05
N ALA A 697 -5.90 10.50 -31.67
CA ALA A 697 -6.96 11.36 -31.09
C ALA A 697 -7.46 10.82 -29.74
N ALA A 698 -7.96 11.68 -28.84
CA ALA A 698 -8.51 11.22 -27.56
C ALA A 698 -9.75 10.33 -27.78
N SER A 699 -9.96 9.35 -26.90
CA SER A 699 -11.10 8.42 -26.99
C SER A 699 -12.43 9.10 -26.67
N VAL A 700 -12.42 10.03 -25.72
CA VAL A 700 -13.58 10.83 -25.31
C VAL A 700 -13.16 12.27 -25.03
N ARG A 701 -14.12 13.20 -25.15
CA ARG A 701 -13.92 14.61 -24.78
C ARG A 701 -14.61 14.91 -23.46
N SER A 702 -14.00 15.76 -22.65
CA SER A 702 -14.63 16.23 -21.42
C SER A 702 -15.90 17.03 -21.74
N MET A 703 -17.00 16.67 -21.12
CA MET A 703 -18.25 17.44 -21.16
C MET A 703 -18.12 18.70 -20.28
N ARG A 704 -19.11 19.60 -20.38
CA ARG A 704 -19.14 20.87 -19.65
C ARG A 704 -20.51 21.08 -19.02
N ARG A 705 -20.54 21.87 -17.96
CA ARG A 705 -21.77 22.37 -17.36
C ARG A 705 -22.53 23.19 -18.39
N PRO A 706 -23.86 23.10 -18.42
CA PRO A 706 -24.67 23.94 -19.29
C PRO A 706 -24.46 25.42 -18.95
N VAL A 707 -24.53 26.28 -19.95
CA VAL A 707 -24.45 27.73 -19.77
C VAL A 707 -25.72 28.22 -19.03
N PRO A 708 -25.60 28.95 -17.90
CA PRO A 708 -26.74 29.50 -17.19
C PRO A 708 -27.54 30.46 -18.09
N GLY A 709 -28.81 30.12 -18.40
CA GLY A 709 -29.70 30.92 -19.25
C GLY A 709 -30.15 30.27 -20.56
N GLY A 710 -29.68 29.06 -20.89
CA GLY A 710 -30.14 28.28 -22.05
C GLY A 710 -31.55 27.69 -21.89
N GLU A 711 -32.08 27.61 -20.67
CA GLU A 711 -33.46 27.20 -20.38
C GLU A 711 -34.12 28.25 -19.48
N LEU A 712 -35.03 29.04 -20.07
CA LEU A 712 -36.21 29.72 -19.51
C LEU A 712 -36.62 30.88 -20.44
N ARG A 713 -36.95 30.53 -21.69
CA ARG A 713 -37.87 31.31 -22.53
C ARG A 713 -38.89 30.34 -23.13
N GLY A 714 -39.87 30.01 -22.31
CA GLY A 714 -41.10 29.29 -22.66
C GLY A 714 -42.19 29.73 -21.72
#